data_AF-A0A5B8MFV0-F1
#
_entry.id   AF-A0A5B8MFV0-F1
#
_cell.length_a   1.000
_cell.length_b   1.000
_cell.length_c   1.000
_cell.angle_alpha   90.00
_cell.angle_beta   90.00
_cell.angle_gamma   90.00
#
_symmetry.space_group_name_H-M   'P 1'
#
loop_
_entity.id
_entity.type
_entity.pdbx_description
1 polymer ?
#
loop_
_entity_poly.entity_id
_entity_poly.type
_entity_poly.pdbx_seq_one_letter_code
_entity_poly.pdbx_strand_id
1 'polypeptide(L)'
;MGPIGPVSQTTMATATATTTTMILGLLLWLGLAGLAHSSGDRFHVETHAIRVSEPRDLQGDYEAAMGDFGVPLYGGTLTGRVHAPRSNRRGCEKFGGRDFEGSEWTSRTTPTIALIDRGDCFFVQKAYHAQQAGADAVLIADNEIEPLVTMTTPQDDPEAQGLIKEIAVPTALISKKLADRIKRVLEAGDEVVMELSWEESMAHPDERVEWEFWTTSNDACGASCEEQLAFKEGMAELAAELETMGFTEFTPHYKMRSCEKASLYDKGDCESRCLNGGRYCPVEHIPFPYNETYSDREVALENLRQMCVFDYLRRTGQRQQWWSYVKEHGRKCRITEGTFGEACSRGVQRGLGLRDAPDFMRDVEECMSGSLSSDEVHPLLEREREHEERMFREGHGRITFLPTVIINQIQYRGRLEKASVLRGICAGFKEATEPGVCLQDAMQVNECASGHGCWVNPDASLGGEHSATCLDTFRGHMCMCPRGYLGDGYDCEEMNECSLGIADCDQKCVNTPGSYTCECSEGFEKIGRSQCILKDGCALNNGGCEQNCRFSVGGPQCTCDPGFELRQDGKTCADIDECGAGNHACEHKCINVNPSHSGGLFYVCACSDGYSLDLSDPLLRRCIKTEEVFEALGDVGHSPTYSVLEIVLIVSISVLLVFALGAVYYKCFHKKRMDREIRSILEQYVPLDDKPEAGRGTKSAGAPGGSQISTAVPSPPAVS
;
A
#
# COMPACT_ATOMS: atom_id res chain seq x y z
N MET A 1 65.90 -71.38 28.82
CA MET A 1 65.64 -72.75 29.32
C MET A 1 64.15 -72.85 29.64
N GLY A 2 63.44 -73.84 29.09
CA GLY A 2 62.12 -74.25 29.63
C GLY A 2 62.31 -75.03 30.95
N PRO A 3 61.22 -75.38 31.66
CA PRO A 3 60.51 -76.64 31.35
C PRO A 3 58.96 -76.51 31.33
N ILE A 4 58.25 -77.15 30.39
CA ILE A 4 57.68 -78.53 30.41
C ILE A 4 56.49 -78.71 31.36
N GLY A 5 55.34 -79.12 30.82
CA GLY A 5 54.23 -79.74 31.56
C GLY A 5 53.97 -81.19 31.09
N PRO A 6 53.12 -81.95 31.80
CA PRO A 6 52.14 -82.86 31.16
C PRO A 6 50.73 -82.73 31.82
N VAL A 7 49.57 -82.86 31.14
CA VAL A 7 49.00 -83.93 30.28
C VAL A 7 48.50 -85.17 31.05
N SER A 8 47.17 -85.30 31.15
CA SER A 8 46.33 -86.50 30.87
C SER A 8 44.91 -86.28 31.40
N GLN A 9 43.80 -86.80 30.87
CA GLN A 9 43.36 -87.31 29.57
C GLN A 9 41.92 -87.85 29.81
N THR A 10 40.96 -87.49 28.95
CA THR A 10 39.83 -88.32 28.41
C THR A 10 39.01 -89.29 29.32
N THR A 11 37.71 -89.56 29.12
CA THR A 11 36.88 -89.55 27.90
C THR A 11 35.39 -89.60 28.29
N MET A 12 34.50 -88.97 27.51
CA MET A 12 33.42 -89.65 26.76
C MET A 12 32.56 -88.62 26.01
N ALA A 13 32.15 -88.97 24.80
CA ALA A 13 31.30 -88.15 23.95
C ALA A 13 30.01 -88.89 23.63
N THR A 14 28.90 -88.15 23.53
CA THR A 14 27.78 -88.48 22.64
C THR A 14 27.07 -87.20 22.26
N ALA A 15 26.61 -87.11 21.02
CA ALA A 15 26.07 -85.90 20.43
C ALA A 15 24.54 -85.93 20.37
N THR A 16 23.91 -84.75 20.39
CA THR A 16 22.87 -84.39 19.41
C THR A 16 22.68 -82.88 19.35
N ALA A 17 22.76 -82.39 18.12
CA ALA A 17 22.35 -81.09 17.61
C ALA A 17 21.02 -80.54 18.20
N THR A 18 20.94 -79.23 18.42
CA THR A 18 20.37 -78.29 17.43
C THR A 18 20.65 -76.83 17.79
N THR A 19 21.02 -76.07 16.77
CA THR A 19 21.14 -74.61 16.68
C THR A 19 20.10 -73.79 17.47
N THR A 20 20.50 -73.05 18.52
CA THR A 20 19.72 -71.89 19.04
C THR A 20 20.48 -70.92 19.94
N THR A 21 21.76 -71.15 20.27
CA THR A 21 22.53 -70.37 21.26
C THR A 21 23.57 -69.40 20.67
N MET A 22 23.48 -69.06 19.38
CA MET A 22 24.34 -68.05 18.74
C MET A 22 23.62 -66.75 18.36
N ILE A 23 22.41 -66.51 18.92
CA ILE A 23 21.59 -65.32 18.62
C ILE A 23 21.57 -64.33 19.79
N LEU A 24 21.58 -64.78 21.05
CA LEU A 24 21.56 -63.87 22.22
C LEU A 24 22.90 -63.15 22.48
N GLY A 25 24.03 -63.70 22.02
CA GLY A 25 25.34 -63.05 22.15
C GLY A 25 25.59 -61.90 21.17
N LEU A 26 24.94 -61.92 19.99
CA LEU A 26 25.10 -60.88 18.98
C LEU A 26 24.21 -59.65 19.29
N LEU A 27 23.03 -59.87 19.87
CA LEU A 27 22.07 -58.82 20.19
C LEU A 27 22.54 -57.88 21.32
N LEU A 28 23.40 -58.34 22.23
CA LEU A 28 23.98 -57.46 23.27
C LEU A 28 25.19 -56.63 22.80
N TRP A 29 25.81 -56.97 21.67
CA TRP A 29 26.89 -56.16 21.07
C TRP A 29 26.37 -55.18 20.00
N LEU A 30 25.22 -55.47 19.39
CA LEU A 30 24.48 -54.51 18.55
C LEU A 30 23.72 -53.44 19.36
N GLY A 31 23.50 -53.66 20.66
CA GLY A 31 22.82 -52.70 21.55
C GLY A 31 23.68 -51.57 22.11
N LEU A 32 25.01 -51.61 21.95
CA LEU A 32 25.95 -50.62 22.52
C LEU A 32 26.85 -49.92 21.48
N ALA A 33 26.68 -50.22 20.19
CA ALA A 33 27.23 -49.44 19.08
C ALA A 33 26.23 -48.42 18.51
N GLY A 34 25.07 -48.25 19.15
CA GLY A 34 23.92 -47.48 18.65
C GLY A 34 23.63 -46.15 19.35
N LEU A 35 24.54 -45.61 20.17
CA LEU A 35 24.45 -44.26 20.74
C LEU A 35 25.78 -43.49 20.70
N ALA A 36 26.62 -43.77 19.69
CA ALA A 36 27.47 -42.71 19.16
C ALA A 36 26.56 -41.78 18.34
N HIS A 37 25.87 -40.85 19.02
CA HIS A 37 25.32 -39.69 18.34
C HIS A 37 26.52 -38.91 17.80
N SER A 38 26.79 -39.06 16.51
CA SER A 38 27.59 -38.10 15.78
C SER A 38 26.80 -36.79 15.75
N SER A 39 27.01 -35.95 16.76
CA SER A 39 26.70 -34.53 16.70
C SER A 39 27.69 -33.85 15.76
N GLY A 40 27.67 -34.28 14.48
CA GLY A 40 28.05 -33.37 13.41
C GLY A 40 27.01 -32.26 13.41
N ASP A 41 27.45 -31.01 13.44
CA ASP A 41 26.59 -29.84 13.24
C ASP A 41 25.87 -30.04 11.90
N ARG A 42 24.62 -30.51 11.96
CA ARG A 42 23.79 -30.67 10.79
C ARG A 42 23.31 -29.28 10.43
N PHE A 43 23.97 -28.67 9.45
CA PHE A 43 23.62 -27.33 8.96
C PHE A 43 22.13 -27.30 8.64
N HIS A 44 21.37 -26.55 9.45
CA HIS A 44 19.97 -26.29 9.20
C HIS A 44 19.89 -25.19 8.16
N VAL A 45 19.15 -25.44 7.09
CA VAL A 45 19.05 -24.52 5.97
C VAL A 45 17.61 -24.05 5.92
N GLU A 46 17.46 -22.73 5.91
CA GLU A 46 16.15 -22.09 5.83
C GLU A 46 15.53 -22.39 4.48
N THR A 47 14.34 -22.98 4.52
CA THR A 47 13.56 -23.34 3.35
C THR A 47 12.36 -22.41 3.25
N HIS A 48 12.25 -21.71 2.13
CA HIS A 48 11.07 -20.91 1.81
C HIS A 48 10.13 -21.75 0.94
N ALA A 49 8.83 -21.45 1.01
CA ALA A 49 7.83 -22.08 0.16
C ALA A 49 7.92 -21.51 -1.26
N ILE A 50 8.31 -22.36 -2.22
CA ILE A 50 8.08 -22.12 -3.64
C ILE A 50 6.83 -22.89 -4.07
N ARG A 51 5.88 -22.22 -4.70
CA ARG A 51 4.61 -22.83 -5.10
C ARG A 51 4.65 -23.19 -6.58
N VAL A 52 4.40 -24.45 -6.89
CA VAL A 52 4.08 -24.85 -8.27
C VAL A 52 2.58 -24.71 -8.45
N SER A 53 2.15 -23.88 -9.39
CA SER A 53 0.74 -23.72 -9.76
C SER A 53 0.33 -24.68 -10.87
N GLU A 54 1.21 -24.90 -11.86
CA GLU A 54 0.97 -25.81 -12.98
C GLU A 54 2.18 -26.72 -13.27
N PRO A 55 1.98 -27.97 -13.73
CA PRO A 55 0.70 -28.65 -13.92
C PRO A 55 0.13 -29.24 -12.62
N ARG A 56 -1.15 -29.66 -12.63
CA ARG A 56 -1.85 -30.21 -11.45
C ARG A 56 -1.12 -31.37 -10.76
N ASP A 57 -0.43 -32.23 -11.51
CA ASP A 57 0.32 -33.38 -10.98
C ASP A 57 1.63 -32.98 -10.26
N LEU A 58 2.03 -31.71 -10.38
CA LEU A 58 3.17 -31.09 -9.71
C LEU A 58 2.76 -30.01 -8.70
N GLN A 59 1.50 -29.59 -8.70
CA GLN A 59 0.97 -28.51 -7.88
C GLN A 59 1.20 -28.72 -6.38
N GLY A 60 1.54 -27.62 -5.69
CA GLY A 60 1.78 -27.59 -4.25
C GLY A 60 3.02 -26.79 -3.87
N ASP A 61 3.21 -26.62 -2.57
CA ASP A 61 4.34 -25.89 -1.98
C ASP A 61 5.53 -26.81 -1.73
N TYR A 62 6.74 -26.31 -1.99
CA TYR A 62 7.98 -27.05 -1.81
C TYR A 62 9.06 -26.20 -1.14
N GLU A 63 9.94 -26.86 -0.41
CA GLU A 63 11.13 -26.26 0.19
C GLU A 63 12.18 -25.86 -0.86
N ALA A 64 12.64 -24.60 -0.79
CA ALA A 64 13.81 -24.09 -1.52
C ALA A 64 14.71 -23.22 -0.64
N ALA A 65 16.03 -23.34 -0.81
CA ALA A 65 17.01 -22.57 -0.05
C ALA A 65 17.49 -21.35 -0.85
N MET A 66 17.30 -20.15 -0.31
CA MET A 66 17.60 -18.90 -1.03
C MET A 66 19.08 -18.54 -1.01
N GLY A 67 19.55 -17.90 -2.09
CA GLY A 67 20.90 -17.35 -2.17
C GLY A 67 21.12 -16.17 -1.24
N ASP A 68 22.34 -16.00 -0.76
CA ASP A 68 22.79 -14.76 -0.09
C ASP A 68 23.11 -13.62 -1.11
N PHE A 69 22.97 -13.90 -2.41
CA PHE A 69 23.17 -13.00 -3.54
C PHE A 69 21.89 -12.86 -4.41
N GLY A 70 21.87 -11.83 -5.25
CA GLY A 70 20.66 -11.38 -5.94
C GLY A 70 19.84 -10.43 -5.06
N VAL A 71 18.67 -10.01 -5.56
CA VAL A 71 17.72 -9.17 -4.81
C VAL A 71 16.36 -9.87 -4.81
N PRO A 72 15.97 -10.54 -3.70
CA PRO A 72 14.61 -11.03 -3.54
C PRO A 72 13.60 -9.87 -3.59
N LEU A 73 12.42 -10.11 -4.17
CA LEU A 73 11.33 -9.13 -4.21
C LEU A 73 10.57 -9.14 -2.88
N TYR A 74 11.26 -8.76 -1.82
CA TYR A 74 10.76 -8.79 -0.44
C TYR A 74 9.36 -8.17 -0.31
N GLY A 75 8.42 -8.98 0.18
CA GLY A 75 7.03 -8.57 0.39
C GLY A 75 6.13 -8.67 -0.84
N GLY A 76 6.58 -9.29 -1.94
CA GLY A 76 5.77 -9.58 -3.14
C GLY A 76 5.89 -11.02 -3.63
N THR A 77 5.52 -11.25 -4.89
CA THR A 77 5.70 -12.56 -5.57
C THR A 77 6.31 -12.40 -6.96
N LEU A 78 6.98 -13.44 -7.45
CA LEU A 78 7.31 -13.59 -8.87
C LEU A 78 6.66 -14.86 -9.42
N THR A 79 5.56 -14.70 -10.15
CA THR A 79 4.96 -15.79 -10.93
C THR A 79 5.57 -15.84 -12.32
N GLY A 80 6.14 -16.98 -12.70
CA GLY A 80 6.84 -17.14 -13.98
C GLY A 80 6.86 -18.58 -14.50
N ARG A 81 7.26 -18.72 -15.77
CA ARG A 81 7.38 -20.02 -16.45
C ARG A 81 8.79 -20.58 -16.32
N VAL A 82 8.90 -21.87 -16.00
CA VAL A 82 10.20 -22.52 -15.81
C VAL A 82 10.75 -23.06 -17.12
N HIS A 83 11.96 -22.64 -17.48
CA HIS A 83 12.68 -23.10 -18.66
C HIS A 83 14.03 -23.73 -18.27
N ALA A 84 14.24 -24.98 -18.69
CA ALA A 84 15.54 -25.65 -18.58
C ALA A 84 16.30 -25.52 -19.92
N PRO A 85 17.58 -25.13 -19.93
CA PRO A 85 18.34 -25.02 -21.16
C PRO A 85 18.66 -26.42 -21.74
N ARG A 86 18.75 -26.52 -23.06
CA ARG A 86 19.03 -27.78 -23.79
C ARG A 86 20.51 -28.13 -23.83
N SER A 87 21.36 -27.12 -23.97
CA SER A 87 22.82 -27.17 -23.87
C SER A 87 23.30 -26.30 -22.70
N ASN A 88 24.55 -26.45 -22.27
CA ASN A 88 25.08 -25.74 -21.09
C ASN A 88 24.20 -25.88 -19.83
N ARG A 89 23.65 -27.08 -19.55
CA ARG A 89 22.73 -27.30 -18.40
C ARG A 89 23.28 -26.84 -17.04
N ARG A 90 24.59 -26.75 -16.88
CA ARG A 90 25.27 -26.28 -15.67
C ARG A 90 25.50 -24.76 -15.63
N GLY A 91 25.25 -24.00 -16.69
CA GLY A 91 25.34 -22.53 -16.71
C GLY A 91 26.73 -21.94 -16.41
N CYS A 92 27.80 -22.70 -16.64
CA CYS A 92 29.17 -22.25 -16.35
C CYS A 92 29.78 -21.43 -17.49
N GLU A 93 29.17 -21.47 -18.67
CA GLU A 93 29.46 -20.59 -19.81
C GLU A 93 28.29 -19.62 -20.03
N LYS A 94 28.51 -18.55 -20.80
CA LYS A 94 27.42 -17.64 -21.21
C LYS A 94 26.44 -18.36 -22.13
N PHE A 95 25.15 -18.32 -21.81
CA PHE A 95 24.11 -18.84 -22.70
C PHE A 95 23.98 -18.01 -23.97
N GLY A 96 23.83 -18.69 -25.11
CA GLY A 96 23.40 -18.09 -26.37
C GLY A 96 21.92 -18.33 -26.64
N GLY A 97 21.34 -17.60 -27.60
CA GLY A 97 19.93 -17.69 -27.99
C GLY A 97 19.49 -19.02 -28.66
N ARG A 98 20.21 -20.12 -28.43
CA ARG A 98 19.83 -21.50 -28.77
C ARG A 98 19.86 -22.44 -27.57
N ASP A 99 20.43 -22.02 -26.43
CA ASP A 99 20.42 -22.83 -25.21
C ASP A 99 19.02 -22.86 -24.59
N PHE A 100 18.33 -21.72 -24.63
CA PHE A 100 16.89 -21.60 -24.39
C PHE A 100 16.17 -21.47 -25.74
N GLU A 101 15.48 -22.53 -26.18
CA GLU A 101 14.74 -22.57 -27.44
C GLU A 101 13.24 -22.32 -27.21
N GLY A 102 12.68 -21.29 -27.86
CA GLY A 102 11.24 -21.02 -27.91
C GLY A 102 10.93 -19.55 -28.18
N SER A 103 9.80 -19.27 -28.83
CA SER A 103 9.30 -17.88 -28.99
C SER A 103 8.95 -17.23 -27.65
N GLU A 104 8.70 -18.04 -26.61
CA GLU A 104 8.26 -17.59 -25.30
C GLU A 104 9.40 -17.06 -24.42
N TRP A 105 10.61 -17.63 -24.48
CA TRP A 105 11.79 -17.03 -23.83
C TRP A 105 12.10 -15.61 -24.35
N THR A 106 11.71 -15.33 -25.61
CA THR A 106 11.80 -13.99 -26.20
C THR A 106 10.53 -13.15 -26.03
N SER A 107 9.43 -13.74 -25.56
CA SER A 107 8.14 -13.09 -25.31
C SER A 107 8.13 -12.58 -23.87
N ARG A 108 8.47 -11.31 -23.68
CA ARG A 108 8.46 -10.62 -22.36
C ARG A 108 7.04 -10.33 -21.84
N THR A 109 6.14 -11.31 -21.96
CA THR A 109 4.74 -11.24 -21.51
C THR A 109 4.53 -11.91 -20.16
N THR A 110 5.47 -12.77 -19.73
CA THR A 110 5.47 -13.45 -18.43
C THR A 110 6.92 -13.60 -17.97
N PRO A 111 7.23 -13.45 -16.67
CA PRO A 111 8.58 -13.70 -16.13
C PRO A 111 9.10 -15.11 -16.45
N THR A 112 10.41 -15.19 -16.69
CA THR A 112 11.12 -16.41 -17.08
C THR A 112 12.01 -16.92 -15.94
N ILE A 113 11.85 -18.19 -15.58
CA ILE A 113 12.56 -18.83 -14.46
C ILE A 113 13.54 -19.88 -15.02
N ALA A 114 14.84 -19.61 -14.95
CA ALA A 114 15.87 -20.50 -15.48
C ALA A 114 16.18 -21.66 -14.53
N LEU A 115 15.97 -22.91 -14.97
CA LEU A 115 16.33 -24.12 -14.21
C LEU A 115 17.72 -24.65 -14.60
N ILE A 116 18.72 -24.45 -13.73
CA ILE A 116 20.15 -24.73 -13.98
C ILE A 116 20.67 -25.82 -13.04
N ASP A 117 21.52 -26.73 -13.52
CA ASP A 117 22.10 -27.83 -12.72
C ASP A 117 23.27 -27.38 -11.83
N ARG A 118 23.31 -27.86 -10.58
CA ARG A 118 24.46 -27.75 -9.67
C ARG A 118 25.69 -28.51 -10.22
N GLY A 119 26.89 -27.98 -9.95
CA GLY A 119 28.18 -28.56 -10.36
C GLY A 119 29.05 -27.64 -11.21
N ASP A 120 30.33 -28.00 -11.36
CA ASP A 120 31.42 -27.35 -12.12
C ASP A 120 31.82 -25.91 -11.77
N CYS A 121 30.87 -25.04 -11.42
CA CYS A 121 31.09 -23.61 -11.16
C CYS A 121 30.23 -23.10 -10.00
N PHE A 122 30.55 -21.90 -9.50
CA PHE A 122 29.87 -21.29 -8.35
C PHE A 122 28.42 -20.87 -8.66
N PHE A 123 27.57 -20.84 -7.64
CA PHE A 123 26.16 -20.44 -7.77
C PHE A 123 26.01 -19.02 -8.36
N VAL A 124 26.87 -18.07 -7.97
CA VAL A 124 26.88 -16.70 -8.51
C VAL A 124 27.14 -16.65 -10.02
N GLN A 125 28.04 -17.47 -10.55
CA GLN A 125 28.34 -17.51 -11.99
C GLN A 125 27.13 -18.04 -12.79
N LYS A 126 26.43 -19.05 -12.27
CA LYS A 126 25.20 -19.60 -12.86
C LYS A 126 24.10 -18.54 -12.93
N ALA A 127 23.86 -17.85 -11.82
CA ALA A 127 22.85 -16.80 -11.72
C ALA A 127 23.17 -15.63 -12.66
N TYR A 128 24.43 -15.20 -12.70
CA TYR A 128 24.91 -14.17 -13.61
C TYR A 128 24.67 -14.53 -15.07
N HIS A 129 25.08 -15.73 -15.52
CA HIS A 129 24.89 -16.14 -16.90
C HIS A 129 23.42 -16.27 -17.27
N ALA A 130 22.56 -16.79 -16.39
CA ALA A 130 21.13 -16.89 -16.61
C ALA A 130 20.47 -15.50 -16.73
N GLN A 131 20.82 -14.55 -15.85
CA GLN A 131 20.35 -13.17 -15.95
C GLN A 131 20.78 -12.50 -17.26
N GLN A 132 22.04 -12.68 -17.70
CA GLN A 132 22.52 -12.16 -18.98
C GLN A 132 21.79 -12.79 -20.19
N ALA A 133 21.19 -13.97 -20.01
CA ALA A 133 20.34 -14.62 -21.01
C ALA A 133 18.89 -14.10 -21.06
N GLY A 134 18.51 -13.25 -20.08
CA GLY A 134 17.18 -12.70 -19.93
C GLY A 134 16.30 -13.36 -18.87
N ALA A 135 16.84 -14.26 -18.03
CA ALA A 135 16.08 -14.83 -16.92
C ALA A 135 15.67 -13.75 -15.90
N ASP A 136 14.45 -13.86 -15.37
CA ASP A 136 13.92 -13.00 -14.30
C ASP A 136 14.12 -13.63 -12.91
N ALA A 137 14.24 -14.95 -12.84
CA ALA A 137 14.68 -15.70 -11.65
C ALA A 137 15.47 -16.96 -12.02
N VAL A 138 16.18 -17.54 -11.05
CA VAL A 138 17.04 -18.72 -11.25
C VAL A 138 16.79 -19.80 -10.20
N LEU A 139 16.43 -20.99 -10.67
CA LEU A 139 16.33 -22.20 -9.85
C LEU A 139 17.56 -23.07 -10.09
N ILE A 140 18.32 -23.36 -9.05
CA ILE A 140 19.45 -24.26 -9.09
C ILE A 140 18.97 -25.65 -8.64
N ALA A 141 19.00 -26.61 -9.57
CA ALA A 141 18.68 -28.00 -9.32
C ALA A 141 19.84 -28.69 -8.61
N ASP A 142 19.61 -29.19 -7.40
CA ASP A 142 20.61 -30.00 -6.70
C ASP A 142 20.96 -31.28 -7.49
N ASN A 143 22.22 -31.67 -7.46
CA ASN A 143 22.74 -32.89 -8.08
C ASN A 143 22.74 -34.08 -7.11
N GLU A 144 22.61 -33.85 -5.81
CA GLU A 144 22.60 -34.90 -4.76
C GLU A 144 21.24 -35.00 -4.04
N ILE A 145 20.99 -36.13 -3.38
CA ILE A 145 19.80 -36.32 -2.54
C ILE A 145 20.21 -36.08 -1.09
N GLU A 146 20.44 -34.81 -0.77
CA GLU A 146 20.77 -34.32 0.56
C GLU A 146 19.69 -33.32 1.06
N PRO A 147 19.65 -32.99 2.36
CA PRO A 147 19.00 -31.76 2.81
C PRO A 147 19.60 -30.58 2.05
N LEU A 148 18.77 -29.58 1.71
CA LEU A 148 19.23 -28.39 1.00
C LEU A 148 20.43 -27.75 1.72
N VAL A 149 21.37 -27.20 0.96
CA VAL A 149 22.53 -26.46 1.48
C VAL A 149 22.33 -24.96 1.32
N THR A 150 22.84 -24.15 2.26
CA THR A 150 22.87 -22.70 2.09
C THR A 150 23.79 -22.37 0.92
N MET A 151 23.30 -21.64 -0.09
CA MET A 151 24.14 -21.17 -1.19
C MET A 151 25.00 -20.00 -0.70
N THR A 152 26.13 -20.29 -0.07
CA THR A 152 27.07 -19.29 0.43
C THR A 152 28.09 -18.87 -0.64
N THR A 153 28.42 -17.58 -0.68
CA THR A 153 29.50 -17.05 -1.52
C THR A 153 30.89 -17.61 -1.17
N PRO A 154 31.80 -17.81 -2.14
CA PRO A 154 33.20 -18.08 -1.86
C PRO A 154 33.89 -16.78 -1.40
N GLN A 155 34.29 -16.72 -0.14
CA GLN A 155 34.91 -15.52 0.46
C GLN A 155 36.34 -15.25 -0.06
N ASP A 156 37.00 -16.26 -0.61
CA ASP A 156 38.39 -16.20 -1.09
C ASP A 156 38.52 -16.02 -2.62
N ASP A 157 37.41 -15.85 -3.35
CA ASP A 157 37.41 -15.73 -4.83
C ASP A 157 37.00 -14.31 -5.31
N PRO A 158 37.95 -13.51 -5.83
CA PRO A 158 37.67 -12.14 -6.28
C PRO A 158 36.76 -12.05 -7.51
N GLU A 159 36.74 -13.07 -8.37
CA GLU A 159 35.90 -13.07 -9.58
C GLU A 159 34.44 -13.32 -9.20
N ALA A 160 34.21 -14.30 -8.30
CA ALA A 160 32.90 -14.55 -7.71
C ALA A 160 32.37 -13.31 -6.98
N GLN A 161 33.22 -12.61 -6.20
CA GLN A 161 32.83 -11.39 -5.49
C GLN A 161 32.44 -10.23 -6.41
N GLY A 162 33.12 -10.05 -7.54
CA GLY A 162 32.77 -9.03 -8.53
C GLY A 162 31.36 -9.21 -9.09
N LEU A 163 30.98 -10.47 -9.39
CA LEU A 163 29.70 -10.79 -10.02
C LEU A 163 28.49 -10.56 -9.10
N ILE A 164 28.63 -10.68 -7.77
CA ILE A 164 27.51 -10.49 -6.81
C ILE A 164 26.81 -9.14 -7.03
N LYS A 165 27.60 -8.08 -7.27
CA LYS A 165 27.09 -6.71 -7.46
C LYS A 165 26.36 -6.51 -8.80
N GLU A 166 26.52 -7.44 -9.75
CA GLU A 166 25.81 -7.44 -11.02
C GLU A 166 24.55 -8.32 -11.02
N ILE A 167 24.41 -9.25 -10.07
CA ILE A 167 23.21 -10.12 -9.97
C ILE A 167 22.08 -9.37 -9.26
N ALA A 168 20.98 -9.17 -9.97
CA ALA A 168 19.73 -8.59 -9.49
C ALA A 168 18.64 -9.67 -9.32
N VAL A 169 18.65 -10.73 -10.11
CA VAL A 169 17.61 -11.77 -10.10
C VAL A 169 17.65 -12.63 -8.83
N PRO A 170 16.50 -12.99 -8.24
CA PRO A 170 16.45 -13.93 -7.14
C PRO A 170 16.90 -15.32 -7.58
N THR A 171 17.64 -16.01 -6.70
CA THR A 171 18.20 -17.34 -6.97
C THR A 171 17.90 -18.30 -5.81
N ALA A 172 17.37 -19.48 -6.12
CA ALA A 172 16.98 -20.50 -5.14
C ALA A 172 17.53 -21.89 -5.48
N LEU A 173 18.06 -22.63 -4.51
CA LEU A 173 18.40 -24.05 -4.62
C LEU A 173 17.17 -24.90 -4.32
N ILE A 174 16.84 -25.82 -5.23
CA ILE A 174 15.73 -26.76 -5.08
C ILE A 174 16.22 -28.20 -4.99
N SER A 175 15.51 -29.02 -4.22
CA SER A 175 15.90 -30.42 -4.02
C SER A 175 15.93 -31.18 -5.35
N LYS A 176 16.88 -32.11 -5.49
CA LYS A 176 16.99 -32.97 -6.68
C LYS A 176 15.66 -33.67 -7.02
N LYS A 177 14.89 -34.09 -6.01
CA LYS A 177 13.58 -34.74 -6.17
C LYS A 177 12.55 -33.85 -6.86
N LEU A 178 12.52 -32.55 -6.55
CA LEU A 178 11.65 -31.58 -7.22
C LEU A 178 12.17 -31.28 -8.62
N ALA A 179 13.47 -30.99 -8.77
CA ALA A 179 14.09 -30.72 -10.06
C ALA A 179 13.88 -31.86 -11.07
N ASP A 180 14.04 -33.13 -10.65
CA ASP A 180 13.79 -34.31 -11.48
C ASP A 180 12.30 -34.49 -11.85
N ARG A 181 11.35 -33.89 -11.11
CA ARG A 181 9.92 -33.84 -11.50
C ARG A 181 9.69 -32.73 -12.52
N ILE A 182 10.14 -31.51 -12.25
CA ILE A 182 10.04 -30.36 -13.18
C ILE A 182 10.63 -30.73 -14.54
N LYS A 183 11.86 -31.25 -14.58
CA LYS A 183 12.54 -31.65 -15.84
C LYS A 183 11.74 -32.67 -16.65
N ARG A 184 11.06 -33.63 -16.00
CA ARG A 184 10.25 -34.63 -16.71
C ARG A 184 8.98 -34.03 -17.34
N VAL A 185 8.38 -33.03 -16.71
CA VAL A 185 7.24 -32.28 -17.28
C VAL A 185 7.72 -31.49 -18.51
N LEU A 186 8.81 -30.72 -18.35
CA LEU A 186 9.40 -29.94 -19.45
C LEU A 186 9.89 -30.83 -20.62
N GLU A 187 10.44 -32.01 -20.33
CA GLU A 187 10.87 -32.98 -21.35
C GLU A 187 9.68 -33.71 -22.03
N ALA A 188 8.49 -33.72 -21.42
CA ALA A 188 7.25 -34.18 -22.05
C ALA A 188 6.60 -33.12 -22.97
N GLY A 189 7.01 -31.85 -22.85
CA GLY A 189 6.47 -30.71 -23.61
C GLY A 189 5.34 -29.96 -22.90
N ASP A 190 5.05 -30.29 -21.64
CA ASP A 190 4.10 -29.57 -20.80
C ASP A 190 4.79 -28.36 -20.12
N GLU A 191 4.02 -27.30 -19.87
CA GLU A 191 4.51 -26.11 -19.15
C GLU A 191 4.60 -26.34 -17.64
N VAL A 192 5.52 -25.62 -16.98
CA VAL A 192 5.59 -25.52 -15.52
C VAL A 192 5.53 -24.05 -15.14
N VAL A 193 4.48 -23.67 -14.40
CA VAL A 193 4.31 -22.33 -13.85
C VAL A 193 4.61 -22.39 -12.36
N MET A 194 5.46 -21.47 -11.90
CA MET A 194 5.87 -21.37 -10.51
C MET A 194 5.72 -19.94 -9.99
N GLU A 195 5.21 -19.85 -8.77
CA GLU A 195 5.13 -18.66 -7.96
C GLU A 195 6.26 -18.73 -6.91
N LEU A 196 7.18 -17.78 -6.99
CA LEU A 196 8.17 -17.53 -5.95
C LEU A 196 7.60 -16.44 -5.04
N SER A 197 6.96 -16.82 -3.94
CA SER A 197 6.43 -15.86 -2.96
C SER A 197 7.50 -15.49 -1.93
N TRP A 198 7.60 -14.19 -1.65
CA TRP A 198 8.46 -13.61 -0.62
C TRP A 198 7.59 -12.92 0.46
N GLU A 199 6.28 -13.21 0.50
CA GLU A 199 5.26 -12.57 1.35
C GLU A 199 5.11 -13.24 2.72
N GLU A 200 5.15 -14.57 2.77
CA GLU A 200 4.85 -15.38 3.98
C GLU A 200 5.84 -15.16 5.16
N SER A 201 6.84 -14.29 5.00
CA SER A 201 8.06 -14.28 5.82
C SER A 201 8.26 -13.07 6.73
N MET A 202 7.45 -12.00 6.69
CA MET A 202 7.83 -10.78 7.47
C MET A 202 6.71 -9.99 8.14
N ALA A 203 5.41 -10.21 7.93
CA ALA A 203 4.38 -9.38 8.58
C ALA A 203 4.24 -9.68 10.09
N HIS A 204 4.63 -8.75 10.97
CA HIS A 204 4.47 -8.88 12.43
C HIS A 204 3.09 -8.35 12.90
N PRO A 205 2.41 -9.00 13.87
CA PRO A 205 1.03 -8.67 14.23
C PRO A 205 0.81 -7.36 14.99
N ASP A 206 1.86 -6.63 15.41
CA ASP A 206 1.77 -5.36 16.16
C ASP A 206 1.98 -4.10 15.29
N GLU A 207 2.00 -4.25 13.95
CA GLU A 207 2.19 -3.17 12.96
C GLU A 207 3.58 -2.47 13.03
N ARG A 208 4.55 -3.09 13.71
CA ARG A 208 5.92 -2.61 13.89
C ARG A 208 6.93 -3.67 13.44
N VAL A 209 8.10 -3.23 12.99
CA VAL A 209 9.15 -4.14 12.46
C VAL A 209 10.28 -4.30 13.46
N GLU A 210 10.38 -5.47 14.08
CA GLU A 210 11.53 -5.89 14.87
C GLU A 210 12.65 -6.31 13.91
N TRP A 211 13.85 -5.76 14.07
CA TRP A 211 14.98 -6.14 13.22
C TRP A 211 16.31 -6.15 13.94
N GLU A 212 17.14 -7.11 13.56
CA GLU A 212 18.42 -7.40 14.18
C GLU A 212 19.58 -7.17 13.22
N PHE A 213 20.73 -6.76 13.75
CA PHE A 213 21.96 -6.69 12.99
C PHE A 213 23.11 -7.37 13.72
N TRP A 214 23.46 -8.56 13.24
CA TRP A 214 24.57 -9.38 13.71
C TRP A 214 25.87 -8.91 13.04
N THR A 215 26.83 -8.45 13.83
CA THR A 215 28.07 -7.84 13.34
C THR A 215 29.26 -8.11 14.26
N THR A 216 30.40 -7.48 13.98
CA THR A 216 31.62 -7.46 14.78
C THR A 216 32.17 -6.02 14.85
N SER A 217 33.01 -5.74 15.85
CA SER A 217 33.78 -4.49 15.96
C SER A 217 35.10 -4.50 15.17
N ASN A 218 35.48 -5.66 14.63
CA ASN A 218 36.68 -5.87 13.82
C ASN A 218 36.64 -5.05 12.50
N ASP A 219 37.79 -4.52 12.07
CA ASP A 219 38.01 -3.99 10.71
C ASP A 219 39.09 -4.75 9.92
N ALA A 220 39.70 -5.80 10.51
CA ALA A 220 40.81 -6.56 9.92
C ALA A 220 40.37 -7.78 9.06
N CYS A 221 39.13 -7.79 8.56
CA CYS A 221 38.57 -8.86 7.71
C CYS A 221 38.48 -8.50 6.21
N GLY A 222 39.20 -7.47 5.77
CA GLY A 222 39.25 -7.05 4.36
C GLY A 222 37.90 -6.52 3.86
N ALA A 223 37.50 -6.91 2.64
CA ALA A 223 36.33 -6.35 1.96
C ALA A 223 35.01 -6.50 2.74
N SER A 224 34.81 -7.59 3.51
CA SER A 224 33.62 -7.76 4.36
C SER A 224 33.54 -6.67 5.44
N CYS A 225 34.67 -6.28 6.02
CA CYS A 225 34.73 -5.24 7.05
C CYS A 225 34.46 -3.85 6.45
N GLU A 226 34.92 -3.60 5.22
CA GLU A 226 34.60 -2.37 4.48
C GLU A 226 33.11 -2.30 4.12
N GLU A 227 32.50 -3.41 3.69
CA GLU A 227 31.06 -3.51 3.43
C GLU A 227 30.23 -3.30 4.70
N GLN A 228 30.62 -3.93 5.81
CA GLN A 228 30.00 -3.70 7.13
C GLN A 228 30.07 -2.23 7.57
N LEU A 229 31.20 -1.56 7.35
CA LEU A 229 31.35 -0.14 7.67
C LEU A 229 30.48 0.73 6.76
N ALA A 230 30.50 0.50 5.44
CA ALA A 230 29.69 1.23 4.48
C ALA A 230 28.18 1.09 4.77
N PHE A 231 27.73 -0.11 5.14
CA PHE A 231 26.35 -0.36 5.57
C PHE A 231 26.01 0.42 6.85
N LYS A 232 26.86 0.34 7.89
CA LYS A 232 26.71 1.12 9.14
C LYS A 232 26.63 2.62 8.85
N GLU A 233 27.46 3.15 7.95
CA GLU A 233 27.45 4.56 7.57
C GLU A 233 26.17 4.99 6.83
N GLY A 234 25.71 4.18 5.87
CA GLY A 234 24.55 4.47 5.05
C GLY A 234 23.20 4.30 5.76
N MET A 235 23.08 3.30 6.64
CA MET A 235 21.85 3.05 7.41
C MET A 235 21.69 3.95 8.63
N ALA A 236 22.78 4.42 9.26
CA ALA A 236 22.74 5.07 10.58
C ALA A 236 21.65 6.15 10.75
N GLU A 237 21.50 7.05 9.77
CA GLU A 237 20.54 8.16 9.84
C GLU A 237 19.09 7.67 9.66
N LEU A 238 18.87 6.78 8.69
CA LEU A 238 17.56 6.19 8.39
C LEU A 238 17.06 5.29 9.53
N ALA A 239 17.94 4.43 10.06
CA ALA A 239 17.63 3.57 11.19
C ALA A 239 17.33 4.40 12.45
N ALA A 240 18.10 5.46 12.70
CA ALA A 240 17.81 6.38 13.80
C ALA A 240 16.46 7.10 13.64
N GLU A 241 16.06 7.46 12.42
CA GLU A 241 14.77 8.08 12.11
C GLU A 241 13.61 7.10 12.35
N LEU A 242 13.69 5.87 11.82
CA LEU A 242 12.70 4.81 11.99
C LEU A 242 12.45 4.46 13.47
N GLU A 243 13.51 4.31 14.27
CA GLU A 243 13.42 4.10 15.72
C GLU A 243 12.80 5.30 16.43
N THR A 244 13.15 6.53 16.04
CA THR A 244 12.63 7.77 16.67
C THR A 244 11.14 7.97 16.40
N MET A 245 10.66 7.54 15.23
CA MET A 245 9.24 7.55 14.87
C MET A 245 8.46 6.35 15.44
N GLY A 246 9.15 5.35 16.00
CA GLY A 246 8.52 4.16 16.61
C GLY A 246 8.05 3.09 15.61
N PHE A 247 8.47 3.17 14.34
CA PHE A 247 8.09 2.20 13.30
C PHE A 247 8.90 0.89 13.38
N THR A 248 10.09 0.93 13.98
CA THR A 248 10.95 -0.24 14.15
C THR A 248 11.34 -0.48 15.61
N GLU A 249 11.75 -1.71 15.93
CA GLU A 249 12.48 -2.06 17.15
C GLU A 249 13.79 -2.75 16.77
N PHE A 250 14.87 -1.97 16.79
CA PHE A 250 16.21 -2.42 16.43
C PHE A 250 16.97 -3.05 17.61
N THR A 251 17.69 -4.16 17.35
CA THR A 251 18.68 -4.73 18.27
C THR A 251 19.98 -5.15 17.56
N PRO A 252 21.17 -4.65 17.98
CA PRO A 252 22.45 -5.12 17.48
C PRO A 252 22.97 -6.33 18.25
N HIS A 253 23.51 -7.31 17.54
CA HIS A 253 24.06 -8.54 18.10
C HIS A 253 25.53 -8.74 17.69
N TYR A 254 26.32 -9.35 18.56
CA TYR A 254 27.75 -9.54 18.33
C TYR A 254 28.11 -11.01 18.46
N LYS A 255 28.28 -11.67 17.31
CA LYS A 255 28.47 -13.12 17.27
C LYS A 255 29.81 -13.53 17.90
N MET A 256 29.74 -14.46 18.85
CA MET A 256 30.89 -15.05 19.51
C MET A 256 30.76 -16.57 19.60
N ARG A 257 31.88 -17.27 19.47
CA ARG A 257 32.00 -18.73 19.50
C ARG A 257 32.86 -19.19 20.68
N SER A 258 32.70 -20.46 21.05
CA SER A 258 33.58 -21.15 22.00
C SER A 258 34.75 -21.84 21.30
N CYS A 259 35.94 -21.85 21.93
CA CYS A 259 37.13 -22.59 21.52
C CYS A 259 36.98 -24.11 21.65
N GLU A 260 35.87 -24.65 22.17
CA GLU A 260 35.61 -26.09 22.26
C GLU A 260 35.73 -26.85 20.93
N LYS A 261 35.38 -26.19 19.82
CA LYS A 261 35.47 -26.75 18.45
C LYS A 261 36.79 -26.42 17.73
N ALA A 262 37.75 -25.78 18.40
CA ALA A 262 39.08 -25.55 17.84
C ALA A 262 39.87 -26.87 17.70
N SER A 263 40.85 -26.90 16.80
CA SER A 263 41.72 -28.07 16.67
C SER A 263 42.50 -28.30 17.98
N LEU A 264 42.85 -29.56 18.27
CA LEU A 264 43.65 -29.91 19.46
C LEU A 264 45.02 -29.21 19.51
N TYR A 265 45.53 -28.72 18.37
CA TYR A 265 46.78 -27.97 18.28
C TYR A 265 46.58 -26.46 18.47
N ASP A 266 45.43 -25.91 18.09
CA ASP A 266 45.11 -24.47 18.19
C ASP A 266 44.37 -24.10 19.48
N LYS A 267 43.83 -25.08 20.22
CA LYS A 267 42.98 -24.83 21.39
C LYS A 267 43.66 -23.96 22.44
N GLY A 268 44.94 -24.20 22.75
CA GLY A 268 45.69 -23.39 23.72
C GLY A 268 45.94 -21.94 23.27
N ASP A 269 46.15 -21.70 21.97
CA ASP A 269 46.26 -20.33 21.43
C ASP A 269 44.91 -19.62 21.53
N CYS A 270 43.84 -20.29 21.10
CA CYS A 270 42.45 -19.82 21.20
C CYS A 270 42.08 -19.46 22.66
N GLU A 271 42.23 -20.38 23.61
CA GLU A 271 41.89 -20.14 25.02
C GLU A 271 42.66 -18.95 25.63
N SER A 272 43.90 -18.71 25.19
CA SER A 272 44.72 -17.56 25.62
C SER A 272 44.32 -16.22 24.97
N ARG A 273 43.80 -16.26 23.73
CA ARG A 273 43.48 -15.09 22.91
C ARG A 273 42.01 -14.66 22.97
N CYS A 274 41.14 -15.37 23.69
CA CYS A 274 39.72 -15.04 23.79
C CYS A 274 39.37 -14.56 25.23
N LEU A 275 38.07 -14.34 25.51
CA LEU A 275 37.57 -14.08 26.86
C LEU A 275 37.19 -15.39 27.57
N ASN A 276 37.27 -15.38 28.90
CA ASN A 276 36.86 -16.49 29.77
C ASN A 276 37.40 -17.86 29.27
N GLY A 277 38.73 -18.00 29.26
CA GLY A 277 39.40 -19.26 28.90
C GLY A 277 38.97 -19.87 27.57
N GLY A 278 38.58 -19.07 26.58
CA GLY A 278 38.09 -19.56 25.28
C GLY A 278 36.57 -19.64 25.13
N ARG A 279 35.76 -19.37 26.16
CA ARG A 279 34.28 -19.46 26.07
C ARG A 279 33.68 -18.44 25.12
N TYR A 280 34.20 -17.22 25.08
CA TYR A 280 33.71 -16.16 24.20
C TYR A 280 34.85 -15.61 23.33
N CYS A 281 34.83 -15.98 22.05
CA CYS A 281 35.81 -15.56 21.05
C CYS A 281 35.15 -14.98 19.80
N PRO A 282 35.75 -14.00 19.10
CA PRO A 282 35.25 -13.52 17.81
C PRO A 282 35.23 -14.65 16.76
N VAL A 283 34.31 -14.53 15.80
CA VAL A 283 34.16 -15.51 14.70
C VAL A 283 35.29 -15.38 13.68
N GLU A 284 35.65 -14.16 13.32
CA GLU A 284 36.75 -13.86 12.40
C GLU A 284 38.07 -13.85 13.17
N HIS A 285 39.01 -14.69 12.74
CA HIS A 285 40.39 -14.67 13.25
C HIS A 285 41.19 -13.59 12.52
N ILE A 286 41.95 -12.78 13.25
CA ILE A 286 42.91 -11.84 12.67
C ILE A 286 44.10 -12.66 12.12
N PRO A 287 44.38 -12.64 10.80
CA PRO A 287 45.43 -13.48 10.23
C PRO A 287 46.83 -13.06 10.69
N PHE A 288 47.59 -13.99 11.26
CA PHE A 288 49.01 -13.79 11.53
C PHE A 288 49.76 -13.68 10.19
N PRO A 289 50.64 -12.68 9.95
CA PRO A 289 51.31 -11.83 10.94
C PRO A 289 50.84 -10.36 10.95
N TYR A 290 49.61 -10.05 10.52
CA TYR A 290 49.23 -8.67 10.18
C TYR A 290 49.11 -7.68 11.35
N ASN A 291 49.14 -8.14 12.61
CA ASN A 291 49.33 -7.25 13.76
C ASN A 291 49.82 -8.03 15.00
N GLU A 292 51.04 -7.77 15.48
CA GLU A 292 51.46 -8.19 16.83
C GLU A 292 50.82 -7.32 17.94
N THR A 293 50.22 -6.18 17.54
CA THR A 293 49.70 -5.14 18.45
C THR A 293 48.34 -5.48 19.05
N TYR A 294 47.53 -6.30 18.36
CA TYR A 294 46.12 -6.53 18.71
C TYR A 294 45.76 -8.00 18.76
N SER A 295 44.83 -8.32 19.65
CA SER A 295 44.37 -9.68 19.94
C SER A 295 42.87 -9.84 19.73
N ASP A 296 42.45 -11.06 19.38
CA ASP A 296 41.04 -11.48 19.32
C ASP A 296 40.29 -11.13 20.64
N ARG A 297 41.03 -11.05 21.76
CA ARG A 297 40.56 -10.64 23.09
C ARG A 297 40.10 -9.20 23.13
N GLU A 298 40.80 -8.29 22.46
CA GLU A 298 40.43 -6.87 22.41
C GLU A 298 39.21 -6.63 21.53
N VAL A 299 39.09 -7.38 20.43
CA VAL A 299 37.85 -7.40 19.61
C VAL A 299 36.67 -7.90 20.44
N ALA A 300 36.85 -8.97 21.24
CA ALA A 300 35.81 -9.46 22.14
C ALA A 300 35.46 -8.45 23.27
N LEU A 301 36.46 -7.74 23.81
CA LEU A 301 36.23 -6.65 24.79
C LEU A 301 35.49 -5.46 24.19
N GLU A 302 35.78 -5.10 22.93
CA GLU A 302 35.05 -4.02 22.26
C GLU A 302 33.63 -4.49 21.89
N ASN A 303 33.44 -5.69 21.34
CA ASN A 303 32.10 -6.27 21.14
C ASN A 303 31.25 -6.16 22.42
N LEU A 304 31.81 -6.57 23.57
CA LEU A 304 31.15 -6.41 24.88
C LEU A 304 30.86 -4.94 25.22
N ARG A 305 31.80 -4.02 24.97
CA ARG A 305 31.61 -2.58 25.19
C ARG A 305 30.46 -2.04 24.34
N GLN A 306 30.38 -2.39 23.06
CA GLN A 306 29.33 -1.88 22.17
C GLN A 306 27.93 -2.42 22.56
N MET A 307 27.84 -3.68 23.00
CA MET A 307 26.61 -4.23 23.57
C MET A 307 26.22 -3.57 24.89
N CYS A 308 27.17 -3.29 25.79
CA CYS A 308 26.89 -2.57 27.04
C CYS A 308 26.44 -1.12 26.81
N VAL A 309 27.02 -0.44 25.83
CA VAL A 309 26.54 0.88 25.37
C VAL A 309 25.11 0.76 24.83
N PHE A 310 24.81 -0.25 24.00
CA PHE A 310 23.44 -0.47 23.50
C PHE A 310 22.44 -0.75 24.64
N ASP A 311 22.78 -1.60 25.62
CA ASP A 311 21.88 -1.93 26.72
C ASP A 311 21.50 -0.71 27.57
N TYR A 312 22.46 0.19 27.85
CA TYR A 312 22.19 1.48 28.48
C TYR A 312 21.28 2.36 27.61
N LEU A 313 21.58 2.49 26.31
CA LEU A 313 20.79 3.31 25.39
C LEU A 313 19.35 2.78 25.25
N ARG A 314 19.17 1.46 25.21
CA ARG A 314 17.85 0.81 25.23
C ARG A 314 17.08 1.11 26.51
N ARG A 315 17.71 0.96 27.68
CA ARG A 315 17.07 1.25 28.99
C ARG A 315 16.70 2.73 29.17
N THR A 316 17.41 3.64 28.52
CA THR A 316 17.16 5.09 28.59
C THR A 316 16.33 5.65 27.44
N GLY A 317 15.84 4.81 26.51
CA GLY A 317 15.02 5.25 25.38
C GLY A 317 15.78 6.02 24.29
N GLN A 318 17.09 5.78 24.17
CA GLN A 318 18.03 6.47 23.27
C GLN A 318 18.74 5.52 22.30
N ARG A 319 18.11 4.37 21.96
CA ARG A 319 18.64 3.31 21.06
C ARG A 319 19.28 3.85 19.79
N GLN A 320 18.64 4.85 19.17
CA GLN A 320 19.06 5.50 17.94
C GLN A 320 20.49 6.07 17.98
N GLN A 321 20.99 6.45 19.16
CA GLN A 321 22.36 6.96 19.32
C GLN A 321 23.44 5.88 19.17
N TRP A 322 23.07 4.59 19.23
CA TRP A 322 23.99 3.48 18.98
C TRP A 322 24.55 3.54 17.55
N TRP A 323 23.71 3.90 16.57
CA TRP A 323 24.13 4.08 15.18
C TRP A 323 25.20 5.16 15.03
N SER A 324 25.04 6.29 15.72
CA SER A 324 26.08 7.33 15.79
C SER A 324 27.36 6.81 16.44
N TYR A 325 27.26 6.02 17.52
CA TYR A 325 28.40 5.43 18.21
C TYR A 325 29.19 4.46 17.32
N VAL A 326 28.55 3.48 16.68
CA VAL A 326 29.27 2.48 15.87
C VAL A 326 29.77 3.03 14.53
N LYS A 327 29.07 4.02 13.94
CA LYS A 327 29.55 4.79 12.78
C LYS A 327 30.85 5.51 13.11
N GLU A 328 30.87 6.30 14.19
CA GLU A 328 32.06 7.05 14.59
C GLU A 328 33.18 6.14 15.11
N HIS A 329 32.85 5.02 15.78
CA HIS A 329 33.83 4.01 16.18
C HIS A 329 34.51 3.39 14.96
N GLY A 330 33.74 2.86 14.00
CA GLY A 330 34.29 2.22 12.80
C GLY A 330 35.17 3.15 11.96
N ARG A 331 34.88 4.46 11.96
CA ARG A 331 35.69 5.48 11.29
C ARG A 331 36.98 5.86 12.02
N LYS A 332 37.04 5.75 13.36
CA LYS A 332 38.14 6.30 14.19
C LYS A 332 39.00 5.27 14.89
N CYS A 333 38.43 4.12 15.22
CA CYS A 333 39.03 3.08 16.04
C CYS A 333 39.26 1.84 15.18
N ARG A 334 40.41 1.83 14.49
CA ARG A 334 40.76 0.85 13.46
C ARG A 334 42.02 0.07 13.85
N ILE A 335 41.95 -1.25 13.73
CA ILE A 335 43.06 -2.19 13.95
C ILE A 335 44.12 -1.97 12.87
N THR A 336 43.65 -1.74 11.64
CA THR A 336 44.49 -1.43 10.47
C THR A 336 45.29 -0.13 10.60
N GLU A 337 44.85 0.83 11.44
CA GLU A 337 45.51 2.13 11.65
C GLU A 337 46.24 2.24 13.00
N GLY A 338 46.19 1.23 13.86
CA GLY A 338 46.83 1.29 15.18
C GLY A 338 46.06 2.15 16.21
N THR A 339 44.77 2.41 15.99
CA THR A 339 43.94 3.25 16.85
C THR A 339 42.86 2.48 17.62
N PHE A 340 42.70 1.18 17.37
CA PHE A 340 41.72 0.34 18.04
C PHE A 340 41.95 0.22 19.55
N GLY A 341 40.87 -0.08 20.29
CA GLY A 341 40.90 -0.35 21.73
C GLY A 341 40.28 0.75 22.59
N GLU A 342 40.22 0.48 23.89
CA GLU A 342 39.39 1.22 24.85
C GLU A 342 39.62 2.74 24.85
N ALA A 343 40.86 3.20 24.70
CA ALA A 343 41.17 4.62 24.69
C ALA A 343 40.45 5.38 23.55
N CYS A 344 40.33 4.75 22.38
CA CYS A 344 39.60 5.31 21.25
C CYS A 344 38.09 5.25 21.47
N SER A 345 37.55 4.12 21.93
CA SER A 345 36.12 3.96 22.26
C SER A 345 35.67 5.01 23.30
N ARG A 346 36.46 5.23 24.36
CA ARG A 346 36.23 6.30 25.36
C ARG A 346 36.27 7.70 24.74
N GLY A 347 37.13 7.92 23.73
CA GLY A 347 37.21 9.16 22.96
C GLY A 347 35.98 9.41 22.09
N VAL A 348 35.49 8.38 21.38
CA VAL A 348 34.26 8.43 20.57
C VAL A 348 33.04 8.72 21.45
N GLN A 349 32.88 8.01 22.57
CA GLN A 349 31.82 8.24 23.54
C GLN A 349 31.81 9.69 24.06
N ARG A 350 32.99 10.30 24.27
CA ARG A 350 33.10 11.72 24.67
C ARG A 350 32.72 12.65 23.52
N GLY A 351 33.18 12.38 22.30
CA GLY A 351 32.89 13.19 21.12
C GLY A 351 31.39 13.25 20.77
N LEU A 352 30.64 12.20 21.13
CA LEU A 352 29.19 12.11 20.96
C LEU A 352 28.37 12.59 22.19
N GLY A 353 29.01 13.05 23.26
CA GLY A 353 28.32 13.47 24.49
C GLY A 353 27.71 12.34 25.33
N LEU A 354 27.87 11.06 24.93
CA LEU A 354 27.30 9.91 25.65
C LEU A 354 27.77 9.86 27.12
N ARG A 355 29.01 10.26 27.38
CA ARG A 355 29.60 10.26 28.73
C ARG A 355 29.05 11.35 29.66
N ASP A 356 28.32 12.32 29.09
CA ASP A 356 27.66 13.39 29.85
C ASP A 356 26.22 12.98 30.24
N ALA A 357 25.70 11.88 29.68
CA ALA A 357 24.39 11.34 30.03
C ALA A 357 24.38 10.74 31.47
N PRO A 358 23.27 10.86 32.22
CA PRO A 358 23.19 10.40 33.60
C PRO A 358 23.56 8.92 33.75
N ASP A 359 24.47 8.62 34.66
CA ASP A 359 24.92 7.27 35.01
C ASP A 359 25.56 6.43 33.88
N PHE A 360 25.69 6.93 32.64
CA PHE A 360 26.25 6.20 31.49
C PHE A 360 27.56 5.48 31.84
N MET A 361 28.47 6.20 32.51
CA MET A 361 29.76 5.65 32.88
C MET A 361 29.68 4.52 33.89
N ARG A 362 28.84 4.66 34.92
CA ARG A 362 28.64 3.62 35.94
C ARG A 362 28.04 2.39 35.29
N ASP A 363 26.94 2.56 34.57
CA ASP A 363 26.16 1.46 33.99
C ASP A 363 26.94 0.69 32.91
N VAL A 364 27.74 1.37 32.08
CA VAL A 364 28.58 0.70 31.07
C VAL A 364 29.78 0.01 31.73
N GLU A 365 30.46 0.64 32.69
CA GLU A 365 31.57 -0.01 33.41
C GLU A 365 31.08 -1.17 34.29
N GLU A 366 29.88 -1.09 34.87
CA GLU A 366 29.21 -2.18 35.60
C GLU A 366 28.78 -3.33 34.67
N CYS A 367 28.19 -3.02 33.50
CA CYS A 367 27.83 -4.02 32.50
C CYS A 367 29.05 -4.76 31.93
N MET A 368 30.19 -4.06 31.78
CA MET A 368 31.47 -4.67 31.43
C MET A 368 32.16 -5.37 32.62
N SER A 369 31.68 -5.14 33.85
CA SER A 369 32.24 -5.75 35.04
C SER A 369 31.71 -7.17 35.22
N GLY A 370 32.63 -8.11 35.11
CA GLY A 370 32.40 -9.55 35.24
C GLY A 370 33.74 -10.25 35.17
N SER A 371 33.79 -11.53 35.49
CA SER A 371 35.06 -12.25 35.54
C SER A 371 35.53 -12.69 34.15
N LEU A 372 35.96 -11.72 33.33
CA LEU A 372 36.44 -11.88 31.95
C LEU A 372 37.75 -12.71 31.82
N SER A 373 38.21 -13.30 32.92
CA SER A 373 39.43 -14.09 33.08
C SER A 373 39.27 -15.31 33.99
N SER A 374 38.05 -15.64 34.44
CA SER A 374 37.76 -16.90 35.14
C SER A 374 36.54 -17.59 34.52
N ASP A 375 36.32 -18.86 34.85
CA ASP A 375 35.23 -19.70 34.33
C ASP A 375 33.79 -19.20 34.62
N GLU A 376 33.60 -18.10 35.34
CA GLU A 376 32.28 -17.53 35.63
C GLU A 376 31.59 -16.99 34.36
N VAL A 377 30.31 -17.30 34.20
CA VAL A 377 29.48 -16.88 33.04
C VAL A 377 29.25 -15.37 33.07
N HIS A 378 29.40 -14.70 31.92
CA HIS A 378 29.09 -13.27 31.80
C HIS A 378 27.64 -13.07 31.32
N PRO A 379 26.73 -12.45 32.09
CA PRO A 379 25.29 -12.45 31.79
C PRO A 379 24.90 -11.88 30.42
N LEU A 380 25.62 -10.88 29.91
CA LEU A 380 25.37 -10.35 28.56
C LEU A 380 25.89 -11.27 27.44
N LEU A 381 27.10 -11.83 27.59
CA LEU A 381 27.70 -12.71 26.57
C LEU A 381 26.96 -14.04 26.46
N GLU A 382 26.43 -14.55 27.57
CA GLU A 382 25.61 -15.77 27.55
C GLU A 382 24.25 -15.52 26.92
N ARG A 383 23.59 -14.38 27.19
CA ARG A 383 22.31 -14.03 26.55
C ARG A 383 22.41 -13.96 25.02
N GLU A 384 23.53 -13.45 24.48
CA GLU A 384 23.78 -13.45 23.03
C GLU A 384 23.89 -14.88 22.47
N ARG A 385 24.64 -15.76 23.15
CA ARG A 385 24.77 -17.16 22.77
C ARG A 385 23.44 -17.92 22.87
N GLU A 386 22.71 -17.74 23.96
CA GLU A 386 21.37 -18.33 24.18
C GLU A 386 20.36 -17.82 23.15
N HIS A 387 20.50 -16.59 22.64
CA HIS A 387 19.68 -16.03 21.57
C HIS A 387 20.00 -16.70 20.22
N GLU A 388 21.28 -16.79 19.80
CA GLU A 388 21.68 -17.55 18.60
C GLU A 388 21.17 -19.00 18.66
N GLU A 389 21.31 -19.65 19.81
CA GLU A 389 20.85 -21.04 20.04
C GLU A 389 19.33 -21.18 20.16
N ARG A 390 18.60 -20.12 20.51
CA ARG A 390 17.13 -20.10 20.49
C ARG A 390 16.62 -19.98 19.06
N MET A 391 17.08 -18.98 18.31
CA MET A 391 16.74 -18.76 16.89
C MET A 391 16.96 -20.05 16.08
N PHE A 392 18.11 -20.71 16.27
CA PHE A 392 18.42 -21.98 15.62
C PHE A 392 17.47 -23.14 16.00
N ARG A 393 17.00 -23.20 17.25
CA ARG A 393 16.05 -24.24 17.71
C ARG A 393 14.63 -24.00 17.23
N GLU A 394 14.27 -22.74 16.99
CA GLU A 394 12.96 -22.31 16.51
C GLU A 394 12.84 -22.41 14.97
N GLY A 395 13.97 -22.58 14.27
CA GLY A 395 14.03 -22.92 12.83
C GLY A 395 14.57 -21.81 11.93
N HIS A 396 14.84 -20.63 12.50
CA HIS A 396 15.28 -19.39 11.83
C HIS A 396 16.76 -19.43 11.37
N GLY A 397 17.18 -20.56 10.82
CA GLY A 397 18.55 -20.79 10.35
C GLY A 397 19.60 -20.73 11.46
N ARG A 398 20.87 -20.72 11.03
CA ARG A 398 22.00 -20.38 11.90
C ARG A 398 22.73 -19.21 11.30
N ILE A 399 22.96 -18.17 12.09
CA ILE A 399 23.84 -17.06 11.72
C ILE A 399 25.21 -17.66 11.39
N THR A 400 25.56 -17.74 10.11
CA THR A 400 26.75 -18.49 9.66
C THR A 400 27.89 -17.52 9.37
N PHE A 401 27.59 -16.46 8.62
CA PHE A 401 28.50 -15.39 8.20
C PHE A 401 28.18 -14.07 8.92
N LEU A 402 29.11 -13.12 8.86
CA LEU A 402 28.90 -11.74 9.29
C LEU A 402 29.10 -10.78 8.10
N PRO A 403 28.32 -9.68 8.03
CA PRO A 403 27.20 -9.39 8.92
C PRO A 403 25.98 -10.27 8.56
N THR A 404 24.95 -10.23 9.40
CA THR A 404 23.63 -10.78 9.06
C THR A 404 22.55 -9.83 9.56
N VAL A 405 21.56 -9.56 8.73
CA VAL A 405 20.34 -8.84 9.13
C VAL A 405 19.23 -9.87 9.34
N ILE A 406 18.38 -9.67 10.34
CA ILE A 406 17.14 -10.43 10.55
C ILE A 406 16.00 -9.43 10.62
N ILE A 407 14.86 -9.73 10.01
CA ILE A 407 13.68 -8.87 9.98
C ILE A 407 12.49 -9.73 10.37
N ASN A 408 11.79 -9.37 11.46
CA ASN A 408 10.67 -10.11 12.04
C ASN A 408 10.97 -11.62 12.14
N GLN A 409 12.12 -11.93 12.75
CA GLN A 409 12.67 -13.27 12.99
C GLN A 409 13.12 -14.06 11.73
N ILE A 410 13.01 -13.52 10.51
CA ILE A 410 13.54 -14.17 9.30
C ILE A 410 14.86 -13.55 8.87
N GLN A 411 15.85 -14.41 8.55
CA GLN A 411 17.16 -13.96 8.09
C GLN A 411 17.05 -13.28 6.71
N TYR A 412 17.45 -12.02 6.63
CA TYR A 412 17.52 -11.27 5.38
C TYR A 412 18.61 -11.84 4.46
N ARG A 413 18.29 -11.92 3.16
CA ARG A 413 19.07 -12.52 2.08
C ARG A 413 19.18 -11.52 0.92
N GLY A 414 20.40 -11.15 0.57
CA GLY A 414 20.65 -10.15 -0.47
C GLY A 414 21.61 -9.07 0.01
N ARG A 415 21.70 -7.99 -0.76
CA ARG A 415 22.75 -6.98 -0.62
C ARG A 415 22.62 -6.19 0.68
N LEU A 416 23.75 -5.97 1.34
CA LEU A 416 23.86 -5.14 2.54
C LEU A 416 23.99 -3.65 2.16
N GLU A 417 23.04 -3.20 1.33
CA GLU A 417 22.93 -1.82 0.86
C GLU A 417 21.72 -1.14 1.53
N LYS A 418 21.81 0.18 1.77
CA LYS A 418 20.75 0.97 2.42
C LYS A 418 19.37 0.74 1.81
N ALA A 419 19.27 0.79 0.48
CA ALA A 419 18.00 0.63 -0.23
C ALA A 419 17.46 -0.80 -0.16
N SER A 420 18.34 -1.80 -0.31
CA SER A 420 17.95 -3.21 -0.32
C SER A 420 17.47 -3.69 1.06
N VAL A 421 18.14 -3.27 2.14
CA VAL A 421 17.68 -3.57 3.51
C VAL A 421 16.46 -2.75 3.90
N LEU A 422 16.35 -1.48 3.47
CA LEU A 422 15.11 -0.70 3.66
C LEU A 422 13.91 -1.38 2.99
N ARG A 423 14.04 -1.93 1.77
CA ARG A 423 12.96 -2.70 1.15
C ARG A 423 12.55 -3.92 1.99
N GLY A 424 13.51 -4.65 2.55
CA GLY A 424 13.24 -5.73 3.50
C GLY A 424 12.50 -5.27 4.75
N ILE A 425 12.93 -4.16 5.36
CA ILE A 425 12.26 -3.58 6.54
C ILE A 425 10.85 -3.12 6.19
N CYS A 426 10.68 -2.43 5.06
CA CYS A 426 9.38 -2.00 4.56
C CYS A 426 8.44 -3.17 4.30
N ALA A 427 8.97 -4.30 3.82
CA ALA A 427 8.19 -5.51 3.60
C ALA A 427 7.75 -6.22 4.90
N GLY A 428 8.37 -5.89 6.04
CA GLY A 428 7.97 -6.41 7.36
C GLY A 428 6.77 -5.71 8.00
N PHE A 429 6.35 -4.56 7.50
CA PHE A 429 5.08 -3.97 7.92
C PHE A 429 3.92 -4.82 7.40
N LYS A 430 2.75 -4.61 7.99
CA LYS A 430 1.49 -5.07 7.42
C LYS A 430 1.09 -4.14 6.26
N GLU A 431 0.41 -4.70 5.27
CA GLU A 431 -0.08 -3.91 4.13
C GLU A 431 -0.94 -2.72 4.58
N ALA A 432 -0.69 -1.56 3.97
CA ALA A 432 -1.29 -0.25 4.27
C ALA A 432 -0.96 0.32 5.66
N THR A 433 -0.03 -0.27 6.43
CA THR A 433 0.49 0.29 7.68
C THR A 433 1.89 0.91 7.52
N GLU A 434 2.41 0.97 6.29
CA GLU A 434 3.79 1.40 6.03
C GLU A 434 4.04 2.90 6.31
N PRO A 435 5.21 3.24 6.87
CA PRO A 435 5.62 4.63 7.00
C PRO A 435 5.92 5.25 5.63
N GLY A 436 5.73 6.57 5.49
CA GLY A 436 5.90 7.28 4.21
C GLY A 436 7.30 7.19 3.57
N VAL A 437 8.33 6.76 4.31
CA VAL A 437 9.67 6.45 3.77
C VAL A 437 9.66 5.20 2.87
N CYS A 438 8.76 4.25 3.09
CA CYS A 438 8.56 3.07 2.26
C CYS A 438 7.78 3.37 0.97
N LEU A 439 7.01 4.45 0.95
CA LEU A 439 6.10 4.82 -0.15
C LEU A 439 6.74 5.77 -1.18
N GLN A 440 8.05 6.00 -1.10
CA GLN A 440 8.77 6.87 -2.03
C GLN A 440 9.03 6.18 -3.37
N ASP A 441 8.97 6.91 -4.48
CA ASP A 441 9.19 6.41 -5.85
C ASP A 441 10.52 5.65 -6.04
N ALA A 442 11.55 5.98 -5.26
CA ALA A 442 12.84 5.26 -5.28
C ALA A 442 12.76 3.83 -4.73
N MET A 443 11.77 3.52 -3.89
CA MET A 443 11.54 2.20 -3.31
C MET A 443 10.62 1.34 -4.17
N GLN A 444 9.74 1.94 -4.97
CA GLN A 444 8.84 1.24 -5.87
C GLN A 444 9.60 0.35 -6.86
N VAL A 445 9.06 -0.85 -7.12
CA VAL A 445 9.37 -1.61 -8.33
C VAL A 445 8.32 -1.24 -9.36
N ASN A 446 8.76 -0.78 -10.54
CA ASN A 446 7.88 -0.49 -11.67
C ASN A 446 7.48 -1.81 -12.31
N GLU A 447 6.63 -2.53 -11.59
CA GLU A 447 5.99 -3.71 -12.10
C GLU A 447 4.99 -3.26 -13.16
N CYS A 448 4.03 -2.39 -12.83
CA CYS A 448 2.83 -2.02 -13.60
C CYS A 448 3.01 -1.78 -15.11
N ALA A 449 4.21 -1.41 -15.58
CA ALA A 449 4.57 -1.38 -17.00
C ALA A 449 4.58 -2.75 -17.72
N SER A 450 4.56 -3.89 -17.01
CA SER A 450 4.91 -5.23 -17.55
C SER A 450 3.72 -6.18 -17.82
N GLY A 451 2.49 -5.76 -17.48
CA GLY A 451 1.27 -6.59 -17.54
C GLY A 451 1.04 -7.46 -16.29
N HIS A 452 0.07 -7.09 -15.44
CA HIS A 452 0.14 -7.37 -13.99
C HIS A 452 -0.81 -8.42 -13.42
N GLY A 453 -1.65 -9.06 -14.22
CA GLY A 453 -2.63 -10.01 -13.69
C GLY A 453 -3.72 -9.38 -12.80
N CYS A 454 -3.68 -8.05 -12.54
CA CYS A 454 -4.81 -7.30 -12.00
C CYS A 454 -6.10 -7.64 -12.74
N TRP A 455 -7.21 -7.65 -12.01
CA TRP A 455 -8.51 -8.04 -12.53
C TRP A 455 -8.89 -7.27 -13.80
N VAL A 456 -9.31 -8.00 -14.83
CA VAL A 456 -9.87 -7.44 -16.07
C VAL A 456 -11.25 -8.04 -16.28
N ASN A 457 -12.27 -7.20 -16.45
CA ASN A 457 -13.62 -7.64 -16.73
C ASN A 457 -13.68 -8.38 -18.09
N PRO A 458 -14.10 -9.66 -18.15
CA PRO A 458 -14.19 -10.40 -19.41
C PRO A 458 -15.22 -9.80 -20.40
N ASP A 459 -16.24 -9.09 -19.93
CA ASP A 459 -17.30 -8.49 -20.76
C ASP A 459 -17.03 -7.01 -21.10
N ALA A 460 -15.98 -6.76 -21.88
CA ALA A 460 -15.53 -5.43 -22.33
C ALA A 460 -16.49 -4.67 -23.30
N SER A 461 -17.79 -4.95 -23.26
CA SER A 461 -18.82 -4.40 -24.16
C SER A 461 -19.71 -3.31 -23.53
N LEU A 462 -19.60 -3.08 -22.22
CA LEU A 462 -20.49 -2.23 -21.42
C LEU A 462 -19.76 -0.98 -20.90
N GLY A 463 -19.34 -0.12 -21.83
CA GLY A 463 -18.34 0.95 -21.64
C GLY A 463 -18.22 1.60 -20.24
N GLY A 464 -17.11 1.26 -19.57
CA GLY A 464 -16.62 1.84 -18.32
C GLY A 464 -15.10 1.62 -18.18
N GLU A 465 -14.55 1.80 -16.99
CA GLU A 465 -13.16 1.42 -16.69
C GLU A 465 -13.12 -0.06 -16.30
N HIS A 466 -12.65 -0.91 -17.21
CA HIS A 466 -12.86 -2.37 -17.19
C HIS A 466 -11.72 -3.19 -16.56
N SER A 467 -10.77 -2.53 -15.90
CA SER A 467 -9.62 -3.16 -15.27
C SER A 467 -9.42 -2.56 -13.88
N ALA A 468 -8.97 -3.36 -12.93
CA ALA A 468 -8.39 -2.83 -11.71
C ALA A 468 -7.18 -1.95 -12.04
N THR A 469 -7.03 -0.84 -11.32
CA THR A 469 -5.90 0.07 -11.45
C THR A 469 -4.68 -0.56 -10.79
N CYS A 470 -3.61 -0.78 -11.57
CA CYS A 470 -2.31 -1.17 -11.04
C CYS A 470 -1.61 0.06 -10.45
N LEU A 471 -1.13 -0.04 -9.21
CA LEU A 471 -0.25 0.94 -8.58
C LEU A 471 1.08 0.28 -8.22
N ASP A 472 2.19 0.85 -8.66
CA ASP A 472 3.53 0.41 -8.28
C ASP A 472 3.76 0.64 -6.78
N THR A 473 4.31 -0.37 -6.10
CA THR A 473 4.66 -0.33 -4.68
C THR A 473 6.09 -0.84 -4.49
N PHE A 474 6.64 -0.76 -3.29
CA PHE A 474 7.92 -1.41 -3.00
C PHE A 474 7.80 -2.95 -2.85
N ARG A 475 6.56 -3.47 -2.72
CA ARG A 475 6.20 -4.89 -2.66
C ARG A 475 5.98 -5.53 -4.03
N GLY A 476 6.07 -4.76 -5.11
CA GLY A 476 5.61 -5.17 -6.42
C GLY A 476 4.59 -4.17 -6.94
N HIS A 477 3.37 -4.62 -7.17
CA HIS A 477 2.23 -3.77 -7.47
C HIS A 477 1.05 -4.13 -6.57
N MET A 478 0.18 -3.17 -6.29
CA MET A 478 -1.18 -3.46 -5.79
C MET A 478 -2.18 -3.22 -6.91
N CYS A 479 -3.28 -3.97 -6.91
CA CYS A 479 -4.41 -3.73 -7.79
C CYS A 479 -5.54 -3.06 -6.98
N MET A 480 -6.24 -2.09 -7.57
CA MET A 480 -7.43 -1.47 -6.97
C MET A 480 -8.64 -1.68 -7.85
N CYS A 481 -9.71 -2.29 -7.33
CA CYS A 481 -10.94 -2.47 -8.09
C CYS A 481 -11.49 -1.14 -8.65
N PRO A 482 -12.02 -1.12 -9.88
CA PRO A 482 -12.59 0.08 -10.46
C PRO A 482 -13.86 0.52 -9.70
N ARG A 483 -14.26 1.78 -9.87
CA ARG A 483 -15.47 2.31 -9.21
C ARG A 483 -16.71 1.49 -9.59
N GLY A 484 -17.53 1.16 -8.59
CA GLY A 484 -18.69 0.29 -8.77
C GLY A 484 -18.38 -1.20 -8.57
N TYR A 485 -17.17 -1.55 -8.14
CA TYR A 485 -16.75 -2.93 -7.82
C TYR A 485 -16.13 -3.01 -6.42
N LEU A 486 -16.18 -4.20 -5.83
CA LEU A 486 -15.62 -4.52 -4.50
C LEU A 486 -14.73 -5.76 -4.62
N GLY A 487 -13.61 -5.78 -3.89
CA GLY A 487 -12.64 -6.87 -3.93
C GLY A 487 -11.24 -6.40 -3.52
N ASP A 488 -10.24 -7.24 -3.78
CA ASP A 488 -8.82 -6.99 -3.51
C ASP A 488 -8.04 -6.43 -4.72
N GLY A 489 -8.72 -6.27 -5.87
CA GLY A 489 -8.11 -5.80 -7.12
C GLY A 489 -7.61 -6.92 -8.05
N TYR A 490 -7.45 -8.14 -7.53
CA TYR A 490 -7.14 -9.35 -8.29
C TYR A 490 -8.42 -10.13 -8.60
N ASP A 491 -9.36 -10.14 -7.66
CA ASP A 491 -10.76 -10.47 -7.88
C ASP A 491 -11.63 -9.24 -7.53
N CYS A 492 -12.57 -8.89 -8.40
CA CYS A 492 -13.47 -7.75 -8.24
C CYS A 492 -14.89 -8.14 -8.66
N GLU A 493 -15.83 -8.12 -7.70
CA GLU A 493 -17.25 -8.35 -7.95
C GLU A 493 -18.00 -7.02 -8.14
N GLU A 494 -19.06 -7.01 -8.95
CA GLU A 494 -19.91 -5.83 -9.14
C GLU A 494 -20.61 -5.46 -7.83
N MET A 495 -20.40 -4.23 -7.37
CA MET A 495 -21.07 -3.72 -6.18
C MET A 495 -22.54 -3.47 -6.50
N ASN A 496 -23.46 -4.07 -5.72
CA ASN A 496 -24.88 -3.83 -5.87
C ASN A 496 -25.35 -2.77 -4.85
N GLU A 497 -25.30 -1.48 -5.23
CA GLU A 497 -25.62 -0.39 -4.29
C GLU A 497 -27.08 -0.42 -3.83
N CYS A 498 -27.99 -0.98 -4.64
CA CYS A 498 -29.39 -1.16 -4.28
C CYS A 498 -29.58 -2.20 -3.17
N SER A 499 -28.87 -3.34 -3.23
CA SER A 499 -28.92 -4.40 -2.22
C SER A 499 -28.18 -4.04 -0.93
N LEU A 500 -27.11 -3.25 -1.04
CA LEU A 500 -26.36 -2.73 0.11
C LEU A 500 -27.06 -1.54 0.79
N GLY A 501 -28.09 -0.95 0.15
CA GLY A 501 -28.83 0.20 0.69
C GLY A 501 -28.03 1.51 0.72
N ILE A 502 -26.96 1.60 -0.07
CA ILE A 502 -26.08 2.78 -0.18
C ILE A 502 -26.38 3.65 -1.41
N ALA A 503 -27.31 3.22 -2.27
CA ALA A 503 -27.78 4.00 -3.40
C ALA A 503 -28.62 5.21 -2.94
N ASP A 504 -28.22 6.42 -3.36
CA ASP A 504 -28.98 7.65 -3.18
C ASP A 504 -30.14 7.69 -4.18
N CYS A 505 -31.23 6.97 -3.89
CA CYS A 505 -32.46 6.99 -4.69
C CYS A 505 -33.67 7.36 -3.82
N ASP A 506 -34.42 8.37 -4.27
CA ASP A 506 -35.63 8.87 -3.59
C ASP A 506 -36.78 7.84 -3.57
N GLN A 507 -36.85 6.95 -4.58
CA GLN A 507 -37.94 5.97 -4.71
C GLN A 507 -37.47 4.57 -5.08
N LYS A 508 -37.15 4.31 -6.36
CA LYS A 508 -36.79 2.97 -6.85
C LYS A 508 -35.33 2.95 -7.31
N CYS A 509 -34.55 2.01 -6.77
CA CYS A 509 -33.19 1.73 -7.23
C CYS A 509 -33.19 0.59 -8.25
N VAL A 510 -32.38 0.70 -9.30
CA VAL A 510 -32.12 -0.35 -10.29
C VAL A 510 -30.61 -0.47 -10.48
N ASN A 511 -30.04 -1.64 -10.21
CA ASN A 511 -28.61 -1.89 -10.40
C ASN A 511 -28.25 -1.92 -11.89
N THR A 512 -27.06 -1.47 -12.21
CA THR A 512 -26.53 -1.42 -13.59
C THR A 512 -25.04 -1.72 -13.58
N PRO A 513 -24.46 -2.38 -14.59
CA PRO A 513 -23.03 -2.72 -14.60
C PRO A 513 -22.11 -1.56 -14.18
N GLY A 514 -21.52 -1.66 -13.00
CA GLY A 514 -20.61 -0.67 -12.40
C GLY A 514 -21.26 0.57 -11.75
N SER A 515 -22.59 0.62 -11.57
CA SER A 515 -23.29 1.70 -10.84
C SER A 515 -24.79 1.38 -10.57
N TYR A 516 -25.59 2.40 -10.28
CA TYR A 516 -27.05 2.27 -10.21
C TYR A 516 -27.76 3.42 -10.92
N THR A 517 -29.03 3.20 -11.29
CA THR A 517 -29.94 4.24 -11.74
C THR A 517 -31.20 4.28 -10.88
N CYS A 518 -31.60 5.49 -10.50
CA CYS A 518 -32.88 5.70 -9.82
C CYS A 518 -34.02 5.84 -10.83
N GLU A 519 -35.12 5.14 -10.57
CA GLU A 519 -36.39 5.27 -11.27
C GLU A 519 -37.44 5.90 -10.34
N CYS A 520 -38.44 6.53 -10.94
CA CYS A 520 -39.56 7.12 -10.23
C CYS A 520 -40.81 6.24 -10.39
N SER A 521 -41.66 6.24 -9.38
CA SER A 521 -42.96 5.56 -9.40
C SER A 521 -43.91 6.20 -10.41
N GLU A 522 -44.98 5.49 -10.77
CA GLU A 522 -46.02 6.04 -11.63
C GLU A 522 -46.59 7.35 -11.06
N GLY A 523 -46.77 8.36 -11.91
CA GLY A 523 -47.18 9.71 -11.52
C GLY A 523 -46.03 10.65 -11.13
N PHE A 524 -44.79 10.17 -11.04
CA PHE A 524 -43.61 10.99 -10.74
C PHE A 524 -42.68 11.13 -11.97
N GLU A 525 -41.90 12.22 -12.01
CA GLU A 525 -40.87 12.46 -13.00
C GLU A 525 -39.50 12.71 -12.35
N LYS A 526 -38.44 12.23 -13.02
CA LYS A 526 -37.07 12.27 -12.52
C LYS A 526 -36.44 13.64 -12.76
N ILE A 527 -35.98 14.29 -11.70
CA ILE A 527 -35.17 15.52 -11.76
C ILE A 527 -33.76 15.22 -11.27
N GLY A 528 -32.77 15.58 -12.09
CA GLY A 528 -31.36 15.27 -11.79
C GLY A 528 -31.08 13.77 -11.81
N ARG A 529 -30.26 13.29 -10.87
CA ARG A 529 -29.81 11.89 -10.81
C ARG A 529 -30.67 10.99 -9.91
N SER A 530 -31.20 11.52 -8.82
CA SER A 530 -31.83 10.72 -7.75
C SER A 530 -33.24 11.14 -7.32
N GLN A 531 -33.68 12.37 -7.63
CA GLN A 531 -34.92 12.94 -7.09
C GLN A 531 -36.13 12.66 -7.98
N CYS A 532 -37.27 12.34 -7.37
CA CYS A 532 -38.53 12.10 -8.05
C CYS A 532 -39.60 13.10 -7.59
N ILE A 533 -39.93 14.07 -8.44
CA ILE A 533 -41.04 15.00 -8.14
C ILE A 533 -42.34 14.45 -8.71
N LEU A 534 -43.46 14.79 -8.08
CA LEU A 534 -44.77 14.43 -8.62
C LEU A 534 -45.02 15.24 -9.90
N LYS A 535 -45.37 14.55 -10.99
CA LYS A 535 -45.50 15.13 -12.34
C LYS A 535 -46.79 15.93 -12.45
N ASP A 536 -46.70 17.24 -12.68
CA ASP A 536 -47.89 18.10 -12.77
C ASP A 536 -48.78 17.77 -13.98
N GLY A 537 -49.82 16.98 -13.72
CA GLY A 537 -50.85 16.62 -14.70
C GLY A 537 -51.67 17.81 -15.18
N CYS A 538 -51.71 18.93 -14.45
CA CYS A 538 -52.42 20.14 -14.87
C CYS A 538 -51.60 21.01 -15.83
N ALA A 539 -50.27 20.99 -15.74
CA ALA A 539 -49.38 21.80 -16.58
C ALA A 539 -49.52 21.51 -18.09
N LEU A 540 -49.92 20.28 -18.46
CA LEU A 540 -50.21 19.92 -19.85
C LEU A 540 -51.72 19.97 -20.13
N ASN A 541 -52.14 20.90 -20.99
CA ASN A 541 -53.53 21.05 -21.46
C ASN A 541 -54.58 21.09 -20.32
N ASN A 542 -54.26 21.76 -19.20
CA ASN A 542 -55.12 21.86 -18.01
C ASN A 542 -55.58 20.49 -17.47
N GLY A 543 -54.79 19.42 -17.63
CA GLY A 543 -55.18 18.05 -17.28
C GLY A 543 -56.33 17.47 -18.13
N GLY A 544 -56.75 18.18 -19.17
CA GLY A 544 -57.99 17.93 -19.92
C GLY A 544 -59.26 18.41 -19.21
N CYS A 545 -59.14 19.27 -18.20
CA CYS A 545 -60.27 19.92 -17.52
C CYS A 545 -60.78 21.12 -18.32
N GLU A 546 -62.10 21.31 -18.38
CA GLU A 546 -62.72 22.45 -19.06
C GLU A 546 -62.47 23.78 -18.35
N GLN A 547 -62.57 23.79 -17.02
CA GLN A 547 -62.42 24.99 -16.18
C GLN A 547 -61.16 24.89 -15.29
N ASN A 548 -61.27 24.37 -14.05
CA ASN A 548 -60.17 24.38 -13.09
C ASN A 548 -59.54 22.99 -12.90
N CYS A 549 -58.23 22.86 -13.12
CA CYS A 549 -57.49 21.65 -12.77
C CYS A 549 -56.84 21.78 -11.38
N ARG A 550 -56.96 20.72 -10.57
CA ARG A 550 -56.25 20.55 -9.29
C ARG A 550 -55.27 19.39 -9.41
N PHE A 551 -54.03 19.67 -9.05
CA PHE A 551 -52.95 18.69 -9.03
C PHE A 551 -53.13 17.68 -7.87
N SER A 552 -52.94 16.39 -8.16
CA SER A 552 -53.09 15.30 -7.18
C SER A 552 -52.23 14.08 -7.56
N VAL A 553 -51.89 13.26 -6.56
CA VAL A 553 -51.05 12.05 -6.70
C VAL A 553 -51.69 11.01 -7.64
N GLY A 554 -53.02 10.99 -7.73
CA GLY A 554 -53.77 10.11 -8.63
C GLY A 554 -53.99 10.67 -10.05
N GLY A 555 -53.30 11.75 -10.44
CA GLY A 555 -53.52 12.47 -11.70
C GLY A 555 -54.34 13.75 -11.54
N PRO A 556 -54.57 14.51 -12.63
CA PRO A 556 -55.29 15.78 -12.59
C PRO A 556 -56.76 15.59 -12.19
N GLN A 557 -57.23 16.35 -11.21
CA GLN A 557 -58.62 16.37 -10.77
C GLN A 557 -59.31 17.66 -11.24
N CYS A 558 -60.38 17.52 -12.02
CA CYS A 558 -61.12 18.68 -12.52
C CYS A 558 -62.14 19.18 -11.50
N THR A 559 -62.30 20.50 -11.45
CA THR A 559 -63.29 21.22 -10.64
C THR A 559 -63.90 22.33 -11.47
N CYS A 560 -65.18 22.61 -11.25
CA CYS A 560 -65.90 23.66 -11.97
C CYS A 560 -65.95 24.96 -11.15
N ASP A 561 -66.15 26.07 -11.83
CA ASP A 561 -66.41 27.38 -11.23
C ASP A 561 -67.78 27.40 -10.52
N PRO A 562 -68.03 28.35 -9.60
CA PRO A 562 -69.36 28.54 -9.02
C PRO A 562 -70.44 28.69 -10.10
N GLY A 563 -71.62 28.11 -9.88
CA GLY A 563 -72.70 28.05 -10.88
C GLY A 563 -72.59 26.88 -11.87
N PHE A 564 -71.54 26.07 -11.78
CA PHE A 564 -71.36 24.87 -12.61
C PHE A 564 -71.16 23.60 -11.79
N GLU A 565 -71.67 22.47 -12.31
CA GLU A 565 -71.44 21.13 -11.77
C GLU A 565 -70.56 20.28 -12.71
N LEU A 566 -69.72 19.40 -12.14
CA LEU A 566 -68.85 18.53 -12.93
C LEU A 566 -69.65 17.37 -13.51
N ARG A 567 -69.57 17.16 -14.82
CA ARG A 567 -70.26 16.06 -15.51
C ARG A 567 -69.65 14.70 -15.18
N GLN A 568 -70.38 13.64 -15.55
CA GLN A 568 -69.97 12.24 -15.34
C GLN A 568 -68.67 11.83 -16.06
N ASP A 569 -68.19 12.63 -17.03
CA ASP A 569 -66.87 12.42 -17.66
C ASP A 569 -65.69 12.86 -16.75
N GLY A 570 -65.99 13.51 -15.63
CA GLY A 570 -65.02 14.03 -14.67
C GLY A 570 -64.18 15.19 -15.20
N LYS A 571 -64.58 15.83 -16.31
CA LYS A 571 -63.76 16.81 -17.05
C LYS A 571 -64.51 18.04 -17.53
N THR A 572 -65.75 17.88 -17.99
CA THR A 572 -66.57 19.00 -18.49
C THR A 572 -67.54 19.49 -17.43
N CYS A 573 -67.93 20.76 -17.57
CA CYS A 573 -68.75 21.47 -16.60
C CYS A 573 -70.14 21.78 -17.20
N ALA A 574 -71.19 21.50 -16.45
CA ALA A 574 -72.56 21.82 -16.80
C ALA A 574 -73.04 23.04 -16.02
N ASP A 575 -73.72 23.95 -16.70
CA ASP A 575 -74.48 25.06 -16.09
C ASP A 575 -75.51 24.50 -15.10
N ILE A 576 -75.54 24.97 -13.86
CA ILE A 576 -76.56 24.58 -12.88
C ILE A 576 -77.81 25.39 -13.15
N ASP A 577 -78.91 24.75 -13.56
CA ASP A 577 -80.19 25.43 -13.73
C ASP A 577 -80.83 25.74 -12.36
N GLU A 578 -80.51 26.89 -11.76
CA GLU A 578 -81.10 27.28 -10.48
C GLU A 578 -82.60 27.55 -10.57
N CYS A 579 -83.11 27.89 -11.76
CA CYS A 579 -84.55 28.05 -11.99
C CYS A 579 -85.27 26.69 -11.96
N GLY A 580 -84.71 25.67 -12.63
CA GLY A 580 -85.21 24.30 -12.64
C GLY A 580 -85.05 23.58 -11.29
N ALA A 581 -83.96 23.87 -10.56
CA ALA A 581 -83.72 23.35 -9.22
C ALA A 581 -84.53 24.07 -8.12
N GLY A 582 -85.20 25.19 -8.44
CA GLY A 582 -85.91 26.02 -7.47
C GLY A 582 -85.01 26.76 -6.47
N ASN A 583 -83.70 26.86 -6.75
CA ASN A 583 -82.70 27.50 -5.89
C ASN A 583 -82.54 29.00 -6.24
N HIS A 584 -83.65 29.67 -6.57
CA HIS A 584 -83.69 31.06 -6.97
C HIS A 584 -84.51 31.89 -5.99
N ALA A 585 -84.14 33.16 -5.81
CA ALA A 585 -84.81 34.08 -4.91
C ALA A 585 -85.69 35.13 -5.63
N CYS A 586 -85.99 34.94 -6.92
CA CYS A 586 -86.87 35.81 -7.70
C CYS A 586 -88.31 35.81 -7.16
N GLU A 587 -88.92 36.99 -7.02
CA GLU A 587 -90.32 37.16 -6.57
C GLU A 587 -91.35 36.67 -7.60
N HIS A 588 -91.07 36.87 -8.90
CA HIS A 588 -91.95 36.51 -10.00
C HIS A 588 -91.36 35.40 -10.88
N LYS A 589 -90.58 35.75 -11.91
CA LYS A 589 -90.07 34.81 -12.90
C LYS A 589 -88.55 34.68 -12.80
N CYS A 590 -88.05 33.45 -12.82
CA CYS A 590 -86.63 33.13 -12.95
C CYS A 590 -86.30 32.85 -14.42
N ILE A 591 -85.12 33.27 -14.88
CA ILE A 591 -84.55 32.92 -16.17
C ILE A 591 -83.11 32.44 -15.92
N ASN A 592 -82.84 31.17 -16.24
CA ASN A 592 -81.49 30.60 -16.11
C ASN A 592 -80.60 31.21 -17.20
N VAL A 593 -79.40 31.65 -16.84
CA VAL A 593 -78.50 32.29 -17.79
C VAL A 593 -77.06 31.87 -17.56
N ASN A 594 -76.39 31.37 -18.60
CA ASN A 594 -75.02 30.93 -18.43
C ASN A 594 -74.12 32.11 -17.97
N PRO A 595 -73.38 31.99 -16.85
CA PRO A 595 -72.65 33.10 -16.25
C PRO A 595 -71.51 33.62 -17.15
N SER A 596 -71.00 32.78 -18.07
CA SER A 596 -70.01 33.18 -19.08
C SER A 596 -70.52 34.24 -20.06
N HIS A 597 -71.84 34.40 -20.19
CA HIS A 597 -72.48 35.40 -21.05
C HIS A 597 -73.20 36.52 -20.27
N SER A 598 -73.28 36.39 -18.94
CA SER A 598 -74.18 37.20 -18.09
C SER A 598 -73.43 38.01 -17.04
N GLY A 599 -72.11 38.21 -17.22
CA GLY A 599 -71.27 39.01 -16.33
C GLY A 599 -71.08 38.39 -14.94
N GLY A 600 -71.18 37.06 -14.82
CA GLY A 600 -71.09 36.34 -13.54
C GLY A 600 -72.41 36.16 -12.78
N LEU A 601 -73.55 36.48 -13.39
CA LEU A 601 -74.88 36.11 -12.88
C LEU A 601 -75.28 34.72 -13.41
N PHE A 602 -75.77 33.85 -12.52
CA PHE A 602 -76.18 32.46 -12.84
C PHE A 602 -77.68 32.37 -13.25
N TYR A 603 -78.51 33.20 -12.61
CA TYR A 603 -79.88 33.44 -13.04
C TYR A 603 -80.19 34.93 -12.98
N VAL A 604 -81.19 35.35 -13.78
CA VAL A 604 -81.76 36.70 -13.70
C VAL A 604 -83.26 36.62 -13.43
N CYS A 605 -83.75 37.56 -12.64
CA CYS A 605 -85.16 37.68 -12.33
C CYS A 605 -85.86 38.59 -13.34
N ALA A 606 -87.09 38.24 -13.68
CA ALA A 606 -87.97 39.02 -14.54
C ALA A 606 -89.34 39.19 -13.88
N CYS A 607 -89.97 40.34 -14.11
CA CYS A 607 -91.28 40.65 -13.58
C CYS A 607 -92.40 40.23 -14.55
N SER A 608 -93.54 39.86 -14.00
CA SER A 608 -94.78 39.66 -14.75
C SER A 608 -95.35 41.00 -15.26
N ASP A 609 -96.23 40.95 -16.25
CA ASP A 609 -96.82 42.14 -16.89
C ASP A 609 -97.44 43.11 -15.86
N GLY A 610 -97.16 44.41 -16.01
CA GLY A 610 -97.58 45.47 -15.09
C GLY A 610 -96.64 45.72 -13.89
N TYR A 611 -95.51 45.00 -13.82
CA TYR A 611 -94.47 45.20 -12.82
C TYR A 611 -93.11 45.41 -13.48
N SER A 612 -92.24 46.15 -12.81
CA SER A 612 -90.84 46.40 -13.17
C SER A 612 -89.91 46.00 -12.03
N LEU A 613 -88.67 45.65 -12.35
CA LEU A 613 -87.67 45.32 -11.32
C LEU A 613 -87.45 46.52 -10.39
N ASP A 614 -87.40 46.23 -9.08
CA ASP A 614 -87.11 47.21 -8.06
C ASP A 614 -85.62 47.57 -8.08
N LEU A 615 -85.30 48.75 -8.62
CA LEU A 615 -83.91 49.25 -8.69
C LEU A 615 -83.34 49.62 -7.31
N SER A 616 -84.16 49.61 -6.24
CA SER A 616 -83.68 49.75 -4.86
C SER A 616 -83.23 48.43 -4.23
N ASP A 617 -83.60 47.28 -4.83
CA ASP A 617 -83.06 45.97 -4.47
C ASP A 617 -81.69 45.77 -5.17
N PRO A 618 -80.56 45.76 -4.43
CA PRO A 618 -79.24 45.61 -5.03
C PRO A 618 -79.01 44.23 -5.69
N LEU A 619 -79.92 43.27 -5.49
CA LEU A 619 -79.88 41.95 -6.13
C LEU A 619 -80.92 41.77 -7.24
N LEU A 620 -81.75 42.79 -7.53
CA LEU A 620 -82.78 42.81 -8.58
C LEU A 620 -83.68 41.55 -8.58
N ARG A 621 -84.12 41.10 -7.40
CA ARG A 621 -85.00 39.93 -7.21
C ARG A 621 -86.46 40.31 -7.07
N ARG A 622 -86.72 41.55 -6.67
CA ARG A 622 -88.03 42.11 -6.35
C ARG A 622 -88.67 42.89 -7.50
N CYS A 623 -89.99 42.94 -7.53
CA CYS A 623 -90.80 43.58 -8.56
C CYS A 623 -91.80 44.58 -7.96
N ILE A 624 -91.67 45.86 -8.33
CA ILE A 624 -92.62 46.94 -7.97
C ILE A 624 -93.58 47.23 -9.12
N LYS A 625 -94.72 47.86 -8.83
CA LYS A 625 -95.67 48.24 -9.89
C LYS A 625 -95.11 49.41 -10.71
N THR A 626 -95.28 49.36 -12.03
CA THR A 626 -94.64 50.33 -12.94
C THR A 626 -95.12 51.77 -12.72
N GLU A 627 -96.28 51.97 -12.08
CA GLU A 627 -96.83 53.29 -11.73
C GLU A 627 -96.04 54.00 -10.60
N GLU A 628 -95.37 53.25 -9.72
CA GLU A 628 -94.65 53.77 -8.54
C GLU A 628 -93.21 54.21 -8.87
N VAL A 629 -92.72 53.92 -10.09
CA VAL A 629 -91.33 54.18 -10.52
C VAL A 629 -91.04 55.67 -10.76
N PHE A 630 -92.06 56.46 -11.07
CA PHE A 630 -91.89 57.83 -11.60
C PHE A 630 -91.57 58.91 -10.55
N GLU A 631 -91.70 58.62 -9.25
CA GLU A 631 -91.35 59.57 -8.18
C GLU A 631 -89.90 59.43 -7.67
N ALA A 632 -89.17 58.39 -8.08
CA ALA A 632 -87.86 58.04 -7.51
C ALA A 632 -86.63 58.69 -8.18
N LEU A 633 -86.79 59.49 -9.24
CA LEU A 633 -85.68 60.04 -10.04
C LEU A 633 -85.67 61.57 -10.08
N GLY A 634 -85.23 62.18 -8.97
CA GLY A 634 -84.99 63.63 -8.85
C GLY A 634 -83.51 64.01 -8.82
N ASP A 635 -83.15 65.00 -9.64
CA ASP A 635 -81.88 65.76 -9.72
C ASP A 635 -80.55 65.05 -10.06
N VAL A 636 -80.01 65.37 -11.24
CA VAL A 636 -78.62 65.07 -11.65
C VAL A 636 -77.94 66.36 -12.11
N GLY A 637 -77.08 66.92 -11.25
CA GLY A 637 -76.36 68.17 -11.50
C GLY A 637 -74.87 67.98 -11.87
N HIS A 638 -74.58 68.02 -13.16
CA HIS A 638 -73.31 68.47 -13.78
C HIS A 638 -71.95 67.85 -13.34
N SER A 639 -71.29 67.19 -14.30
CA SER A 639 -69.88 66.79 -14.25
C SER A 639 -68.97 67.86 -14.88
N PRO A 640 -67.77 68.16 -14.33
CA PRO A 640 -66.79 69.06 -14.97
C PRO A 640 -65.88 68.31 -15.95
N THR A 641 -65.61 68.91 -17.10
CA THR A 641 -64.71 68.40 -18.14
C THR A 641 -63.27 68.88 -17.94
N TYR A 642 -62.29 67.97 -17.85
CA TYR A 642 -60.86 68.29 -17.81
C TYR A 642 -60.29 68.61 -19.21
N SER A 643 -59.26 69.46 -19.25
CA SER A 643 -58.66 69.98 -20.49
C SER A 643 -57.55 69.09 -21.03
N VAL A 644 -57.47 68.96 -22.36
CA VAL A 644 -56.48 68.14 -23.10
C VAL A 644 -55.02 68.47 -22.73
N LEU A 645 -54.74 69.70 -22.26
CA LEU A 645 -53.39 70.12 -21.88
C LEU A 645 -52.83 69.36 -20.65
N GLU A 646 -53.68 68.98 -19.70
CA GLU A 646 -53.24 68.32 -18.46
C GLU A 646 -52.85 66.86 -18.70
N ILE A 647 -53.55 66.18 -19.61
CA ILE A 647 -53.28 64.79 -19.99
C ILE A 647 -51.90 64.66 -20.67
N VAL A 648 -51.57 65.60 -21.58
CA VAL A 648 -50.28 65.61 -22.29
C VAL A 648 -49.09 65.80 -21.33
N LEU A 649 -49.26 66.62 -20.28
CA LEU A 649 -48.22 66.86 -19.29
C LEU A 649 -47.95 65.61 -18.43
N ILE A 650 -49.02 64.90 -18.01
CA ILE A 650 -48.90 63.67 -17.21
C ILE A 650 -48.20 62.57 -18.02
N VAL A 651 -48.61 62.34 -19.27
CA VAL A 651 -48.01 61.30 -20.14
C VAL A 651 -46.53 61.56 -20.41
N SER A 652 -46.13 62.81 -20.68
CA SER A 652 -44.74 63.16 -20.97
C SER A 652 -43.81 63.04 -19.75
N ILE A 653 -44.29 63.36 -18.54
CA ILE A 653 -43.55 63.12 -17.29
C ILE A 653 -43.38 61.61 -17.04
N SER A 654 -44.42 60.80 -17.27
CA SER A 654 -44.35 59.34 -17.10
C SER A 654 -43.31 58.68 -18.01
N VAL A 655 -43.22 59.09 -19.28
CA VAL A 655 -42.23 58.54 -20.23
C VAL A 655 -40.79 58.84 -19.82
N LEU A 656 -40.51 60.06 -19.33
CA LEU A 656 -39.18 60.44 -18.85
C LEU A 656 -38.76 59.66 -17.60
N LEU A 657 -39.71 59.37 -16.69
CA LEU A 657 -39.47 58.54 -15.51
C LEU A 657 -39.10 57.09 -15.86
N VAL A 658 -39.78 56.49 -16.84
CA VAL A 658 -39.48 55.13 -17.32
C VAL A 658 -38.07 55.06 -17.94
N PHE A 659 -37.68 56.04 -18.77
CA PHE A 659 -36.33 56.09 -19.34
C PHE A 659 -35.23 56.28 -18.27
N ALA A 660 -35.46 57.13 -17.26
CA ALA A 660 -34.51 57.32 -16.17
C ALA A 660 -34.31 56.06 -15.33
N LEU A 661 -35.40 55.36 -14.97
CA LEU A 661 -35.35 54.11 -14.21
C LEU A 661 -34.71 52.97 -15.03
N GLY A 662 -35.00 52.88 -16.33
CA GLY A 662 -34.36 51.92 -17.24
C GLY A 662 -32.84 52.13 -17.35
N ALA A 663 -32.38 53.38 -17.42
CA ALA A 663 -30.94 53.69 -17.47
C ALA A 663 -30.20 53.33 -16.17
N VAL A 664 -30.84 53.50 -15.01
CA VAL A 664 -30.31 53.08 -13.70
C VAL A 664 -30.27 51.56 -13.59
N TYR A 665 -31.33 50.86 -14.01
CA TYR A 665 -31.39 49.40 -14.04
C TYR A 665 -30.27 48.82 -14.92
N TYR A 666 -30.10 49.33 -16.14
CA TYR A 666 -29.06 48.88 -17.06
C TYR A 666 -27.64 49.06 -16.48
N LYS A 667 -27.33 50.22 -15.89
CA LYS A 667 -26.02 50.48 -15.27
C LYS A 667 -25.74 49.64 -14.02
N CYS A 668 -26.77 49.32 -13.22
CA CYS A 668 -26.57 48.58 -11.96
C CYS A 668 -26.55 47.06 -12.15
N PHE A 669 -27.39 46.52 -13.04
CA PHE A 669 -27.58 45.08 -13.21
C PHE A 669 -26.49 44.44 -14.10
N HIS A 670 -26.15 45.04 -15.25
CA HIS A 670 -25.14 44.46 -16.15
C HIS A 670 -23.71 44.56 -15.62
N LYS A 671 -23.35 45.64 -14.89
CA LYS A 671 -22.00 45.76 -14.30
C LYS A 671 -21.73 44.66 -13.26
N LYS A 672 -22.72 44.35 -12.41
CA LYS A 672 -22.64 43.25 -11.42
C LYS A 672 -22.65 41.84 -12.02
N ARG A 673 -22.97 41.70 -13.32
CA ARG A 673 -22.98 40.42 -14.03
C ARG A 673 -21.64 40.14 -14.72
N MET A 674 -21.07 41.11 -15.46
CA MET A 674 -19.75 40.94 -16.09
C MET A 674 -18.62 40.76 -15.06
N ASP A 675 -18.64 41.48 -13.93
CA ASP A 675 -17.65 41.34 -12.85
C ASP A 675 -17.71 39.95 -12.16
N ARG A 676 -18.74 39.14 -12.43
CA ARG A 676 -18.92 37.79 -11.87
C ARG A 676 -18.54 36.69 -12.87
N GLU A 677 -18.91 36.86 -14.14
CA GLU A 677 -18.59 35.92 -15.23
C GLU A 677 -17.11 35.98 -15.66
N ILE A 678 -16.42 37.13 -15.51
CA ILE A 678 -14.97 37.24 -15.78
C ILE A 678 -14.13 36.60 -14.66
N ARG A 679 -14.61 36.59 -13.41
CA ARG A 679 -13.89 36.01 -12.27
C ARG A 679 -13.86 34.48 -12.33
N SER A 680 -14.96 33.85 -12.72
CA SER A 680 -15.08 32.39 -12.84
C SER A 680 -14.26 31.77 -13.98
N ILE A 681 -13.67 32.58 -14.88
CA ILE A 681 -12.82 32.09 -15.98
C ILE A 681 -11.32 32.20 -15.63
N LEU A 682 -10.94 33.08 -14.69
CA LEU A 682 -9.54 33.28 -14.30
C LEU A 682 -9.06 32.36 -13.15
N GLU A 683 -9.97 31.68 -12.45
CA GLU A 683 -9.64 30.74 -11.38
C GLU A 683 -9.29 29.32 -11.88
N GLN A 684 -9.25 29.09 -13.20
CA GLN A 684 -8.96 27.77 -13.80
C GLN A 684 -7.51 27.60 -14.30
N TYR A 685 -6.60 28.58 -14.11
CA TYR A 685 -5.27 28.53 -14.74
C TYR A 685 -4.01 28.89 -13.89
N VAL A 686 -4.12 29.33 -12.62
CA VAL A 686 -2.94 29.51 -11.75
C VAL A 686 -3.26 29.16 -10.29
N PRO A 687 -2.57 28.20 -9.66
CA PRO A 687 -2.68 27.95 -8.22
C PRO A 687 -1.99 29.04 -7.39
N LEU A 688 -2.49 29.24 -6.17
CA LEU A 688 -1.93 30.16 -5.18
C LEU A 688 -0.91 29.43 -4.30
N ASP A 689 0.32 29.95 -4.22
CA ASP A 689 1.23 29.68 -3.10
C ASP A 689 1.46 30.95 -2.27
N ASP A 690 0.65 31.01 -1.21
CA ASP A 690 0.98 31.38 0.17
C ASP A 690 1.53 32.76 0.62
N LYS A 691 1.11 33.02 1.86
CA LYS A 691 1.42 34.15 2.77
C LYS A 691 2.63 33.77 3.66
N PRO A 692 2.96 34.55 4.72
CA PRO A 692 3.03 36.00 4.89
C PRO A 692 4.43 36.46 5.37
N GLU A 693 4.66 37.76 5.55
CA GLU A 693 4.98 38.38 6.86
C GLU A 693 5.70 39.75 6.76
N ALA A 694 5.72 40.42 7.91
CA ALA A 694 5.95 41.83 8.17
C ALA A 694 7.34 42.42 7.82
N GLY A 695 7.34 43.73 7.51
CA GLY A 695 8.11 44.67 8.33
C GLY A 695 8.98 45.72 7.62
N ARG A 696 8.74 47.01 7.98
CA ARG A 696 9.53 48.22 7.64
C ARG A 696 9.64 48.56 6.14
N GLY A 697 9.72 49.82 5.73
CA GLY A 697 9.66 51.09 6.47
C GLY A 697 10.24 52.25 5.64
N THR A 698 9.73 53.46 5.87
CA THR A 698 10.28 54.78 5.43
C THR A 698 10.36 55.13 3.93
N LYS A 699 9.36 55.93 3.51
CA LYS A 699 9.47 57.30 2.96
C LYS A 699 10.50 57.67 1.85
N SER A 700 9.90 58.09 0.73
CA SER A 700 10.07 59.39 0.03
C SER A 700 11.23 59.69 -0.93
N ALA A 701 10.79 60.10 -2.14
CA ALA A 701 11.32 61.17 -2.99
C ALA A 701 12.66 60.98 -3.74
N GLY A 702 12.61 61.19 -5.07
CA GLY A 702 13.80 61.28 -5.92
C GLY A 702 13.50 61.00 -7.40
N ALA A 703 13.29 62.05 -8.19
CA ALA A 703 13.39 62.02 -9.66
C ALA A 703 14.73 62.65 -10.09
N PRO A 704 15.05 62.77 -11.39
CA PRO A 704 15.22 61.70 -12.37
C PRO A 704 16.58 61.80 -13.12
N GLY A 705 16.92 60.79 -13.93
CA GLY A 705 17.70 61.00 -15.18
C GLY A 705 18.96 60.17 -15.43
N GLY A 706 19.15 59.76 -16.69
CA GLY A 706 20.42 60.00 -17.40
C GLY A 706 21.43 58.86 -17.62
N SER A 707 21.44 58.34 -18.86
CA SER A 707 22.64 58.05 -19.67
C SER A 707 23.56 56.83 -19.40
N GLN A 708 23.38 55.80 -20.26
CA GLN A 708 24.35 55.10 -21.15
C GLN A 708 25.83 54.78 -20.76
N ILE A 709 26.39 53.81 -21.54
CA ILE A 709 27.83 53.47 -21.79
C ILE A 709 28.47 52.54 -20.74
N SER A 710 29.31 51.53 -21.04
CA SER A 710 29.55 50.68 -22.24
C SER A 710 30.60 49.59 -21.88
N THR A 711 30.57 48.44 -22.56
CA THR A 711 31.71 47.52 -22.88
C THR A 711 32.90 47.35 -21.92
N ALA A 712 33.22 46.08 -21.58
CA ALA A 712 34.61 45.64 -21.40
C ALA A 712 34.79 44.13 -21.73
N VAL A 713 35.81 43.83 -22.56
CA VAL A 713 36.41 42.52 -22.86
C VAL A 713 37.93 42.80 -22.93
N PRO A 714 38.80 42.04 -22.25
CA PRO A 714 39.66 41.09 -22.99
C PRO A 714 40.00 39.76 -22.25
N SER A 715 40.64 38.85 -22.99
CA SER A 715 40.82 37.41 -22.71
C SER A 715 42.25 37.06 -22.16
N PRO A 716 42.77 35.80 -22.09
CA PRO A 716 43.69 35.34 -21.01
C PRO A 716 45.20 35.29 -21.44
N PRO A 717 46.02 34.18 -21.52
CA PRO A 717 45.76 32.72 -21.57
C PRO A 717 46.64 31.78 -20.67
N ALA A 718 46.24 30.49 -20.63
CA ALA A 718 47.06 29.25 -20.69
C ALA A 718 48.09 28.80 -19.60
N VAL A 719 47.88 27.53 -19.17
CA VAL A 719 48.86 26.42 -19.02
C VAL A 719 50.02 26.54 -18.01
N SER A 720 49.93 25.73 -16.95
CA SER A 720 50.97 24.77 -16.55
C SER A 720 50.35 23.62 -15.75
#